data_AF-A0A182STM2-F1
#
_entry.id   AF-A0A182STM2-F1
#
_cell.length_a   1.000
_cell.length_b   1.000
_cell.length_c   1.000
_cell.angle_alpha   90.00
_cell.angle_beta   90.00
_cell.angle_gamma   90.00
#
_symmetry.space_group_name_H-M   'P 1'
#
loop_
_entity.id
_entity.type
_entity.pdbx_description
1 polymer ?
#
loop_
_entity_poly.entity_id
_entity_poly.type
_entity_poly.pdbx_seq_one_letter_code
_entity_poly.pdbx_strand_id
1 'polypeptide(L)'
;MSRYRWIKNGKKFEWQTYDDRMSQQPGRGTLVITSPRDEDLGQYQCFAENEHGTATSNSVFVRKAELNSFKDGSPQTVQADEGKPFKLVCQPPDGWPKPNVYWMIQNMDGGIRSINNSRMTLDPEGNLWFSNVTRDDESNDFFYACAASSVFRSEYKIGNRVLLQVRQTGISAAQNRHAPQRQYVSRKNEVALKGKQIELFCIYGGTPLPETVWTKNGRAIIWNDKIQQDNYGKSLKIRRVSSEDAGTYTCEVSNGVGNADSYSINLAVNAVPYFTVEPEIVNAAEGEFASFKCEAAGNPKPNIMWIHNGKAIDLSYANARRIIRTNSIYIGKLQKSDTGNYGCNATNSLGYVYKDVYLNVLALAPEITDPPKREFTVDQRNVTMTCRVFGAPKPEVKWLRNDRELTGGRYQTMPSGDLFIRDVKFDDAGEYKCYAFNTLGSKSASGELIVKERTVINDPPQDYEAEAGTTVTFRCNAIADSSLELTIEWLTKGEIIDFENQPRFIRTSDNSLMISKTIELDTGTYTCLARTDLDEVMANATLTVMDRPNPPTLTAVTCKGKVAKIEWVSNGDNRSPILNYIIEYNTSFTPDTYDILSDEVPGTDFAWVVNTTPWNNYTYRVIAVNKIGRSLPSGHSEVCSTPTSVPYKNPDNLEGEGTTPNNLVIKWRPLAQVDHNAPGLQYRVYWRRDIPSGTWNSAEVRDWRQSSYTVEGLPTFTRYRVKVVAFNERGEANSGPWEIEAYTGEDTPMDAPTNFTLIQVTGPMTAILSWNPVEPQSLRGHFKGYKIQTWTEADGEENLREILVTSDSKQALVTDFIPDATNYARILAYNGRYNGPASTTLSFDTPEGVPNTIQALEAYPLGSSAFLLRWKKPLQPNGKLTGYRIYYEEVKGTTVGPRMEREPHISDPAVLEAKLARLKPASKYRIHVVATTKAGEGQE
;
A
#
# COMPACT_ATOMS: atom_id res chain seq x y z
N MET A 1 -38.35 -28.91 32.78
CA MET A 1 -37.26 -29.89 32.55
C MET A 1 -37.81 -31.00 31.65
N SER A 2 -37.16 -31.29 30.52
CA SER A 2 -37.66 -32.30 29.56
C SER A 2 -37.32 -33.71 30.03
N ARG A 3 -38.31 -34.61 30.02
CA ARG A 3 -38.16 -36.04 30.27
C ARG A 3 -37.98 -36.75 28.94
N TYR A 4 -37.02 -37.67 28.88
CA TYR A 4 -36.74 -38.45 27.67
C TYR A 4 -37.09 -39.92 27.90
N ARG A 5 -37.73 -40.55 26.92
CA ARG A 5 -38.03 -41.99 26.93
C ARG A 5 -37.64 -42.63 25.62
N TRP A 6 -37.15 -43.87 25.67
CA TRP A 6 -36.83 -44.66 24.49
C TRP A 6 -37.83 -45.80 24.31
N ILE A 7 -38.03 -46.18 23.05
CA ILE A 7 -38.68 -47.44 22.68
C ILE A 7 -37.74 -48.28 21.84
N LYS A 8 -37.82 -49.60 21.97
CA LYS A 8 -37.13 -50.61 21.19
C LYS A 8 -38.15 -51.61 20.65
N ASN A 9 -38.15 -51.83 19.33
CA ASN A 9 -39.09 -52.71 18.63
C ASN A 9 -40.56 -52.42 19.00
N GLY A 10 -40.92 -51.12 19.10
CA GLY A 10 -42.26 -50.66 19.44
C GLY A 10 -42.64 -50.74 20.93
N LYS A 11 -41.77 -51.26 21.80
CA LYS A 11 -42.00 -51.36 23.26
C LYS A 11 -41.14 -50.38 24.04
N LYS A 12 -41.58 -49.94 25.22
CA LYS A 12 -40.78 -49.07 26.11
C LYS A 12 -39.42 -49.73 26.39
N PHE A 13 -38.36 -48.95 26.29
CA PHE A 13 -36.98 -49.39 26.49
C PHE A 13 -36.37 -48.66 27.68
N GLU A 14 -36.16 -49.39 28.77
CA GLU A 14 -35.51 -48.91 29.98
C GLU A 14 -34.17 -49.62 30.15
N TRP A 15 -33.09 -48.85 30.06
CA TRP A 15 -31.71 -49.34 30.17
C TRP A 15 -31.09 -49.07 31.55
N GLN A 16 -31.70 -48.15 32.32
CA GLN A 16 -31.13 -47.53 33.53
C GLN A 16 -31.02 -48.46 34.74
N THR A 17 -31.64 -49.63 34.71
CA THR A 17 -31.75 -50.49 35.89
C THR A 17 -30.75 -51.65 35.92
N TYR A 18 -30.11 -52.03 34.80
CA TYR A 18 -29.30 -53.26 34.75
C TYR A 18 -28.15 -53.30 33.72
N ASP A 19 -27.85 -52.20 33.01
CA ASP A 19 -26.89 -52.24 31.89
C ASP A 19 -25.91 -51.06 31.86
N ASP A 20 -24.76 -51.24 32.52
CA ASP A 20 -23.67 -50.25 32.62
C ASP A 20 -23.03 -49.89 31.26
N ARG A 21 -23.31 -50.66 30.21
CA ARG A 21 -22.84 -50.39 28.83
C ARG A 21 -23.68 -49.33 28.15
N MET A 22 -24.89 -49.11 28.65
CA MET A 22 -25.82 -48.14 28.11
C MET A 22 -25.87 -46.92 29.01
N SER A 23 -25.88 -45.74 28.40
CA SER A 23 -26.06 -44.50 29.14
C SER A 23 -26.91 -43.52 28.35
N GLN A 24 -27.63 -42.67 29.07
CA GLN A 24 -28.24 -41.48 28.51
C GLN A 24 -27.47 -40.27 29.00
N GLN A 25 -27.12 -39.38 28.08
CA GLN A 25 -26.47 -38.13 28.45
C GLN A 25 -27.40 -37.28 29.32
N PRO A 26 -26.93 -36.72 30.46
CA PRO A 26 -27.77 -35.89 31.33
C PRO A 26 -28.44 -34.74 30.59
N GLY A 27 -29.75 -34.59 30.77
CA GLY A 27 -30.54 -33.54 30.12
C GLY A 27 -30.67 -33.68 28.61
N ARG A 28 -30.26 -34.81 28.02
CA ARG A 28 -30.33 -35.07 26.57
C ARG A 28 -31.00 -36.40 26.27
N GLY A 29 -31.63 -36.47 25.11
CA GLY A 29 -32.26 -37.69 24.61
C GLY A 29 -31.28 -38.79 24.21
N THR A 30 -30.00 -38.50 24.01
CA THR A 30 -29.00 -39.40 23.41
C THR A 30 -28.77 -40.69 24.21
N LEU A 31 -29.03 -41.85 23.59
CA LEU A 31 -28.67 -43.17 24.09
C LEU A 31 -27.31 -43.59 23.53
N VAL A 32 -26.38 -43.96 24.41
CA VAL A 32 -25.03 -44.40 24.07
C VAL A 32 -24.87 -45.86 24.48
N ILE A 33 -24.35 -46.70 23.60
CA ILE A 33 -24.06 -48.12 23.84
C ILE A 33 -22.54 -48.32 23.63
N THR A 34 -21.78 -48.54 24.69
CA THR A 34 -20.30 -48.56 24.65
C THR A 34 -19.70 -49.94 24.40
N SER A 35 -20.47 -51.01 24.62
CA SER A 35 -20.02 -52.40 24.43
C SER A 35 -21.13 -53.28 23.89
N PRO A 36 -21.62 -53.05 22.65
CA PRO A 36 -22.84 -53.67 22.15
C PRO A 36 -22.81 -55.21 22.15
N ARG A 37 -23.96 -55.81 22.46
CA ARG A 37 -24.24 -57.25 22.52
C ARG A 37 -25.35 -57.60 21.54
N ASP A 38 -25.54 -58.90 21.27
CA ASP A 38 -26.58 -59.40 20.36
C ASP A 38 -28.00 -59.03 20.82
N GLU A 39 -28.21 -58.86 22.12
CA GLU A 39 -29.48 -58.39 22.67
C GLU A 39 -29.77 -56.93 22.29
N ASP A 40 -28.78 -56.11 21.96
CA ASP A 40 -28.95 -54.68 21.62
C ASP A 40 -29.47 -54.45 20.20
N LEU A 41 -29.58 -55.50 19.40
CA LEU A 41 -30.13 -55.42 18.05
C LEU A 41 -31.61 -55.03 18.07
N GLY A 42 -32.04 -54.27 17.07
CA GLY A 42 -33.44 -53.86 16.92
C GLY A 42 -33.63 -52.40 16.54
N GLN A 43 -34.89 -51.98 16.54
CA GLN A 43 -35.36 -50.67 16.12
C GLN A 43 -35.56 -49.74 17.32
N TYR A 44 -34.82 -48.64 17.41
CA TYR A 44 -34.88 -47.67 18.50
C TYR A 44 -35.58 -46.37 18.08
N GLN A 45 -36.26 -45.69 19.01
CA GLN A 45 -36.79 -44.34 18.82
C GLN A 45 -36.89 -43.60 20.17
N CYS A 46 -36.58 -42.30 20.17
CA CYS A 46 -36.60 -41.43 21.34
C CYS A 46 -37.82 -40.51 21.33
N PHE A 47 -38.32 -40.17 22.52
CA PHE A 47 -39.36 -39.18 22.75
C PHE A 47 -38.88 -38.21 23.83
N ALA A 48 -39.10 -36.91 23.64
CA ALA A 48 -38.79 -35.85 24.58
C ALA A 48 -40.09 -35.14 24.99
N GLU A 49 -40.39 -35.07 26.27
CA GLU A 49 -41.65 -34.55 26.80
C GLU A 49 -41.38 -33.49 27.87
N ASN A 50 -42.08 -32.36 27.81
CA ASN A 50 -42.07 -31.33 28.84
C ASN A 50 -43.50 -30.81 29.09
N GLU A 51 -43.63 -29.81 29.96
CA GLU A 51 -44.92 -29.18 30.30
C GLU A 51 -45.64 -28.52 29.11
N HIS A 52 -44.95 -28.38 27.97
CA HIS A 52 -45.45 -27.74 26.76
C HIS A 52 -45.69 -28.70 25.59
N GLY A 53 -45.34 -29.99 25.72
CA GLY A 53 -45.62 -30.98 24.68
C GLY A 53 -44.56 -32.06 24.52
N THR A 54 -44.70 -32.85 23.45
CA THR A 54 -43.86 -34.03 23.17
C THR A 54 -43.28 -33.99 21.76
N ALA A 55 -41.97 -34.14 21.64
CA ALA A 55 -41.19 -34.26 20.41
C ALA A 55 -40.69 -35.71 20.22
N THR A 56 -40.46 -36.13 18.97
CA THR A 56 -40.09 -37.53 18.68
C THR A 56 -38.90 -37.60 17.71
N SER A 57 -37.98 -38.54 17.92
CA SER A 57 -36.86 -38.76 17.00
C SER A 57 -37.28 -39.66 15.84
N ASN A 58 -36.42 -39.72 14.82
CA ASN A 58 -36.46 -40.79 13.83
C ASN A 58 -36.23 -42.16 14.49
N SER A 59 -36.71 -43.21 13.83
CA SER A 59 -36.47 -44.58 14.23
C SER A 59 -35.24 -45.18 13.53
N VAL A 60 -34.37 -45.86 14.27
CA VAL A 60 -33.05 -46.36 13.82
C VAL A 60 -32.88 -47.84 14.11
N PHE A 61 -32.38 -48.62 13.15
CA PHE A 61 -32.08 -50.04 13.33
C PHE A 61 -30.60 -50.27 13.66
N VAL A 62 -30.35 -50.99 14.75
CA VAL A 62 -29.02 -51.50 15.12
C VAL A 62 -28.91 -52.96 14.64
N ARG A 63 -27.84 -53.26 13.88
CA ARG A 63 -27.55 -54.59 13.31
C ARG A 63 -26.10 -54.98 13.61
N LYS A 64 -25.82 -56.28 13.74
CA LYS A 64 -24.47 -56.80 13.95
C LYS A 64 -23.72 -56.83 12.61
N ALA A 65 -22.47 -56.39 12.64
CA ALA A 65 -21.58 -56.52 11.49
C ALA A 65 -20.84 -57.85 11.57
N GLU A 66 -21.20 -58.81 10.70
CA GLU A 66 -20.68 -60.18 10.68
C GLU A 66 -20.25 -60.60 9.27
N LEU A 67 -19.20 -61.42 9.19
CA LEU A 67 -18.78 -62.15 7.99
C LEU A 67 -18.67 -63.65 8.32
N ASN A 68 -19.53 -64.47 7.71
CA ASN A 68 -19.47 -65.92 7.91
C ASN A 68 -18.26 -66.55 7.20
N SER A 69 -17.92 -67.79 7.55
CA SER A 69 -16.89 -68.56 6.84
C SER A 69 -17.45 -69.18 5.55
N PHE A 70 -16.59 -69.37 4.55
CA PHE A 70 -16.93 -70.17 3.37
C PHE A 70 -17.28 -71.61 3.78
N LYS A 71 -18.06 -72.31 2.95
CA LYS A 71 -18.28 -73.75 3.12
C LYS A 71 -16.96 -74.49 2.88
N ASP A 72 -16.57 -75.40 3.76
CA ASP A 72 -15.37 -76.20 3.60
C ASP A 72 -15.44 -77.09 2.35
N GLY A 73 -14.38 -77.10 1.55
CA GLY A 73 -14.28 -77.89 0.33
C GLY A 73 -12.83 -78.16 -0.06
N SER A 74 -12.57 -79.37 -0.58
CA SER A 74 -11.26 -79.71 -1.16
C SER A 74 -11.00 -78.91 -2.44
N PRO A 75 -9.74 -78.65 -2.82
CA PRO A 75 -9.43 -78.01 -4.11
C PRO A 75 -10.11 -78.74 -5.28
N GLN A 76 -10.74 -77.98 -6.17
CA GLN A 76 -11.42 -78.51 -7.34
C GLN A 76 -10.57 -78.33 -8.59
N THR A 77 -10.46 -79.37 -9.42
CA THR A 77 -9.82 -79.26 -10.74
C THR A 77 -10.88 -79.05 -11.81
N VAL A 78 -10.73 -78.01 -12.61
CA VAL A 78 -11.65 -77.67 -13.71
C VAL A 78 -10.90 -77.58 -15.03
N GLN A 79 -11.54 -78.03 -16.11
CA GLN A 79 -10.96 -77.99 -17.46
C GLN A 79 -11.50 -76.82 -18.27
N ALA A 80 -10.64 -76.13 -19.02
CA ALA A 80 -11.01 -75.07 -19.95
C ALA A 80 -10.27 -75.22 -21.29
N ASP A 81 -10.91 -74.82 -22.38
CA ASP A 81 -10.32 -74.90 -23.73
C ASP A 81 -9.45 -73.67 -24.03
N GLU A 82 -8.26 -73.88 -24.60
CA GLU A 82 -7.36 -72.79 -25.03
C GLU A 82 -8.05 -71.85 -26.04
N GLY A 83 -7.99 -70.54 -25.79
CA GLY A 83 -8.53 -69.46 -26.63
C GLY A 83 -9.99 -69.10 -26.37
N LYS A 84 -10.76 -69.93 -25.64
CA LYS A 84 -12.17 -69.65 -25.34
C LYS A 84 -12.34 -68.86 -24.04
N PRO A 85 -13.44 -68.08 -23.89
CA PRO A 85 -13.79 -67.48 -22.62
C PRO A 85 -14.22 -68.53 -21.58
N PHE A 86 -13.94 -68.30 -20.30
CA PHE A 86 -14.22 -69.27 -19.22
C PHE A 86 -14.62 -68.59 -17.90
N LYS A 87 -15.33 -69.30 -17.02
CA LYS A 87 -15.83 -68.79 -15.73
C LYS A 87 -15.40 -69.67 -14.57
N LEU A 88 -14.86 -69.05 -13.52
CA LEU A 88 -14.75 -69.63 -12.18
C LEU A 88 -15.81 -69.05 -11.27
N VAL A 89 -16.64 -69.90 -10.68
CA VAL A 89 -17.76 -69.50 -9.82
C VAL A 89 -17.26 -69.30 -8.39
N CYS A 90 -17.62 -68.18 -7.77
CA CYS A 90 -17.43 -67.98 -6.34
C CYS A 90 -18.76 -68.16 -5.59
N GLN A 91 -18.71 -68.82 -4.43
CA GLN A 91 -19.82 -68.92 -3.50
C GLN A 91 -19.40 -68.23 -2.19
N PRO A 92 -19.46 -66.88 -2.14
CA PRO A 92 -19.04 -66.13 -0.96
C PRO A 92 -19.97 -66.40 0.23
N PRO A 93 -19.44 -66.31 1.46
CA PRO A 93 -20.26 -66.43 2.66
C PRO A 93 -21.19 -65.24 2.83
N ASP A 94 -22.31 -65.46 3.52
CA ASP A 94 -23.21 -64.38 3.91
C ASP A 94 -22.53 -63.44 4.92
N GLY A 95 -22.86 -62.15 4.85
CA GLY A 95 -22.38 -61.15 5.78
C GLY A 95 -23.21 -59.86 5.73
N TRP A 96 -23.12 -59.05 6.79
CA TRP A 96 -23.80 -57.76 6.88
C TRP A 96 -22.84 -56.62 7.25
N PRO A 97 -22.73 -55.55 6.45
CA PRO A 97 -23.21 -55.44 5.06
C PRO A 97 -22.62 -56.53 4.17
N LYS A 98 -23.17 -56.69 2.95
CA LYS A 98 -22.69 -57.67 1.97
C LYS A 98 -21.15 -57.57 1.83
N PRO A 99 -20.39 -58.67 1.99
CA PRO A 99 -18.94 -58.61 1.97
C PRO A 99 -18.39 -58.29 0.58
N ASN A 100 -17.17 -57.76 0.55
CA ASN A 100 -16.43 -57.54 -0.69
C ASN A 100 -15.81 -58.86 -1.12
N VAL A 101 -16.01 -59.26 -2.38
CA VAL A 101 -15.52 -60.54 -2.92
C VAL A 101 -14.40 -60.26 -3.92
N TYR A 102 -13.32 -61.03 -3.84
CA TYR A 102 -12.16 -60.91 -4.73
C TYR A 102 -11.47 -62.25 -4.94
N TRP A 103 -10.64 -62.33 -5.98
CA TRP A 103 -9.87 -63.53 -6.30
C TRP A 103 -8.37 -63.27 -6.18
N MET A 104 -7.64 -64.31 -5.77
CA MET A 104 -6.20 -64.29 -5.58
C MET A 104 -5.60 -65.59 -6.13
N ILE A 105 -4.32 -65.53 -6.49
CA ILE A 105 -3.54 -66.73 -6.72
C ILE A 105 -2.87 -67.13 -5.42
N GLN A 106 -3.04 -68.39 -5.02
CA GLN A 106 -2.43 -68.98 -3.85
C GLN A 106 -1.43 -70.06 -4.27
N ASN A 107 -0.16 -69.83 -3.99
CA ASN A 107 0.91 -70.80 -4.23
C ASN A 107 0.76 -72.03 -3.31
N MET A 108 1.38 -73.15 -3.69
CA MET A 108 1.36 -74.39 -2.89
C MET A 108 1.96 -74.24 -1.49
N ASP A 109 2.87 -73.28 -1.28
CA ASP A 109 3.48 -72.93 0.01
C ASP A 109 2.56 -72.05 0.89
N GLY A 110 1.38 -71.67 0.39
CA GLY A 110 0.42 -70.80 1.06
C GLY A 110 0.61 -69.31 0.77
N GLY A 111 1.65 -68.93 0.02
CA GLY A 111 1.87 -67.56 -0.44
C GLY A 111 0.74 -67.05 -1.33
N ILE A 112 0.42 -65.76 -1.23
CA ILE A 112 -0.75 -65.15 -1.88
C ILE A 112 -0.30 -63.99 -2.77
N ARG A 113 -0.85 -63.91 -3.98
CA ARG A 113 -0.70 -62.77 -4.89
C ARG A 113 -2.04 -62.34 -5.49
N SER A 114 -2.22 -61.04 -5.69
CA SER A 114 -3.40 -60.49 -6.37
C SER A 114 -3.39 -60.81 -7.86
N ILE A 115 -4.57 -60.99 -8.44
CA ILE A 115 -4.73 -61.16 -9.90
C ILE A 115 -4.85 -59.76 -10.53
N ASN A 116 -3.89 -59.40 -11.38
CA ASN A 116 -3.90 -58.13 -12.12
C ASN A 116 -3.64 -58.41 -13.60
N ASN A 117 -4.70 -58.74 -14.34
CA ASN A 117 -4.60 -59.19 -15.73
C ASN A 117 -5.82 -58.70 -16.51
N SER A 118 -5.62 -58.01 -17.63
CA SER A 118 -6.70 -57.45 -18.45
C SER A 118 -7.61 -58.50 -19.09
N ARG A 119 -7.16 -59.75 -19.20
CA ARG A 119 -8.00 -60.88 -19.62
C ARG A 119 -8.98 -61.33 -18.52
N MET A 120 -8.71 -61.04 -17.26
CA MET A 120 -9.51 -61.56 -16.14
C MET A 120 -10.35 -60.45 -15.50
N THR A 121 -11.61 -60.73 -15.18
CA THR A 121 -12.54 -59.72 -14.66
C THR A 121 -13.56 -60.33 -13.71
N LEU A 122 -13.93 -59.60 -12.65
CA LEU A 122 -14.96 -60.04 -11.71
C LEU A 122 -16.34 -59.51 -12.10
N ASP A 123 -17.35 -60.37 -12.01
CA ASP A 123 -18.76 -59.94 -12.05
C ASP A 123 -19.25 -59.46 -10.66
N PRO A 124 -20.42 -58.79 -10.55
CA PRO A 124 -20.99 -58.30 -9.30
C PRO A 124 -21.28 -59.37 -8.24
N GLU A 125 -21.39 -60.63 -8.67
CA GLU A 125 -21.55 -61.78 -7.80
C GLU A 125 -20.19 -62.32 -7.31
N GLY A 126 -19.09 -61.79 -7.82
CA GLY A 126 -17.73 -62.13 -7.42
C GLY A 126 -17.14 -63.34 -8.16
N ASN A 127 -17.71 -63.73 -9.31
CA ASN A 127 -17.15 -64.79 -10.15
C ASN A 127 -16.02 -64.25 -11.04
N LEU A 128 -14.99 -65.06 -11.25
CA LEU A 128 -13.85 -64.69 -12.09
C LEU A 128 -14.05 -65.17 -13.53
N TRP A 129 -14.10 -64.21 -14.46
CA TRP A 129 -14.24 -64.44 -15.88
C TRP A 129 -12.90 -64.27 -16.58
N PHE A 130 -12.54 -65.26 -17.40
CA PHE A 130 -11.42 -65.23 -18.33
C PHE A 130 -11.99 -64.82 -19.69
N SER A 131 -11.48 -63.74 -20.25
CA SER A 131 -11.88 -63.25 -21.58
C SER A 131 -11.43 -64.23 -22.66
N ASN A 132 -10.26 -64.83 -22.46
CA ASN A 132 -9.75 -65.96 -23.20
C ASN A 132 -8.72 -66.72 -22.33
N VAL A 133 -8.82 -68.05 -22.33
CA VAL A 133 -7.90 -68.92 -21.59
C VAL A 133 -6.62 -69.15 -22.38
N THR A 134 -5.48 -69.09 -21.71
CA THR A 134 -4.13 -69.26 -22.26
C THR A 134 -3.40 -70.36 -21.50
N ARG A 135 -2.29 -70.87 -22.06
CA ARG A 135 -1.48 -71.92 -21.41
C ARG A 135 -0.89 -71.48 -20.07
N ASP A 136 -0.61 -70.18 -19.92
CA ASP A 136 -0.06 -69.62 -18.68
C ASP A 136 -1.09 -69.60 -17.53
N ASP A 137 -2.37 -69.80 -17.84
CA ASP A 137 -3.42 -69.86 -16.82
C ASP A 137 -3.46 -71.24 -16.10
N GLU A 138 -2.78 -72.26 -16.65
CA GLU A 138 -2.54 -73.58 -16.04
C GLU A 138 -1.18 -73.63 -15.33
N SER A 139 -1.16 -74.12 -14.09
CA SER A 139 0.07 -74.35 -13.33
C SER A 139 -0.16 -75.36 -12.21
N ASN A 140 0.84 -76.20 -11.92
CA ASN A 140 0.83 -77.09 -10.76
C ASN A 140 1.31 -76.40 -9.47
N ASP A 141 1.76 -75.15 -9.55
CA ASP A 141 2.40 -74.44 -8.46
C ASP A 141 1.45 -73.49 -7.71
N PHE A 142 0.22 -73.30 -8.21
CA PHE A 142 -0.76 -72.42 -7.58
C PHE A 142 -2.23 -72.79 -7.85
N PHE A 143 -3.11 -72.29 -6.98
CA PHE A 143 -4.57 -72.32 -7.11
C PHE A 143 -5.15 -70.91 -7.32
N TYR A 144 -6.27 -70.82 -8.01
CA TYR A 144 -7.16 -69.66 -7.93
C TYR A 144 -8.05 -69.79 -6.70
N ALA A 145 -8.00 -68.85 -5.78
CA ALA A 145 -8.81 -68.87 -4.57
C ALA A 145 -9.75 -67.65 -4.52
N CYS A 146 -11.04 -67.89 -4.27
CA CYS A 146 -11.98 -66.82 -3.97
C CYS A 146 -11.88 -66.42 -2.50
N ALA A 147 -11.95 -65.14 -2.19
CA ALA A 147 -11.95 -64.61 -0.84
C ALA A 147 -13.04 -63.54 -0.65
N ALA A 148 -13.47 -63.37 0.61
CA ALA A 148 -14.44 -62.38 1.02
C ALA A 148 -13.91 -61.58 2.22
N SER A 149 -14.11 -60.26 2.23
CA SER A 149 -13.70 -59.38 3.33
C SER A 149 -14.84 -58.51 3.85
N SER A 150 -14.77 -58.18 5.14
CA SER A 150 -15.74 -57.31 5.80
C SER A 150 -15.47 -55.85 5.42
N VAL A 151 -16.55 -55.07 5.26
CA VAL A 151 -16.45 -53.63 4.95
C VAL A 151 -16.07 -52.81 6.20
N PHE A 152 -16.38 -53.32 7.40
CA PHE A 152 -16.19 -52.59 8.66
C PHE A 152 -15.12 -53.19 9.57
N ARG A 153 -14.77 -54.47 9.38
CA ARG A 153 -13.80 -55.18 10.21
C ARG A 153 -12.58 -55.54 9.37
N SER A 154 -11.39 -55.51 9.97
CA SER A 154 -10.16 -56.00 9.36
C SER A 154 -10.09 -57.53 9.35
N GLU A 155 -11.11 -58.17 8.77
CA GLU A 155 -11.22 -59.63 8.65
C GLU A 155 -11.48 -60.02 7.20
N TYR A 156 -10.86 -61.12 6.77
CA TYR A 156 -11.13 -61.76 5.48
C TYR A 156 -11.13 -63.28 5.64
N LYS A 157 -11.87 -63.95 4.74
CA LYS A 157 -12.00 -65.40 4.68
C LYS A 157 -11.64 -65.85 3.28
N ILE A 158 -10.89 -66.95 3.15
CA ILE A 158 -10.56 -67.57 1.87
C ILE A 158 -11.46 -68.80 1.70
N GLY A 159 -12.06 -68.94 0.53
CA GLY A 159 -12.93 -70.03 0.13
C GLY A 159 -12.27 -71.05 -0.78
N ASN A 160 -13.09 -71.67 -1.65
CA ASN A 160 -12.68 -72.77 -2.51
C ASN A 160 -11.48 -72.40 -3.40
N ARG A 161 -10.53 -73.35 -3.48
CA ARG A 161 -9.35 -73.31 -4.33
C ARG A 161 -9.60 -74.08 -5.61
N VAL A 162 -9.22 -73.51 -6.75
CA VAL A 162 -9.45 -74.10 -8.07
C VAL A 162 -8.13 -74.26 -8.80
N LEU A 163 -7.86 -75.47 -9.27
CA LEU A 163 -6.79 -75.80 -10.21
C LEU A 163 -7.36 -75.81 -11.63
N LEU A 164 -6.79 -75.01 -12.53
CA LEU A 164 -7.24 -74.91 -13.92
C LEU A 164 -6.36 -75.78 -14.82
N GLN A 165 -6.96 -76.71 -15.57
CA GLN A 165 -6.30 -77.51 -16.60
C GLN A 165 -6.72 -77.02 -17.99
N VAL A 166 -5.77 -76.74 -18.88
CA VAL A 166 -6.04 -76.17 -20.20
C VAL A 166 -5.96 -77.26 -21.27
N ARG A 167 -7.11 -77.53 -21.91
CA ARG A 167 -7.20 -78.44 -23.05
C ARG A 167 -6.70 -77.74 -24.31
N GLN A 168 -5.57 -78.21 -24.83
CA GLN A 168 -4.97 -77.69 -26.06
C GLN A 168 -5.75 -78.16 -27.29
N THR A 169 -6.05 -77.24 -28.21
CA THR A 169 -6.89 -77.51 -29.39
C THR A 169 -6.10 -77.98 -30.61
N GLY A 170 -4.77 -77.99 -30.56
CA GLY A 170 -3.88 -78.40 -31.67
C GLY A 170 -3.83 -77.42 -32.86
N ILE A 171 -4.55 -76.30 -32.80
CA ILE A 171 -4.62 -75.25 -33.82
C ILE A 171 -3.59 -74.16 -33.52
N SER A 172 -2.96 -73.57 -34.53
CA SER A 172 -2.00 -72.47 -34.35
C SER A 172 -2.65 -71.23 -33.70
N ALA A 173 -1.90 -70.50 -32.86
CA ALA A 173 -2.39 -69.30 -32.17
C ALA A 173 -2.93 -68.22 -33.14
N ALA A 174 -2.44 -68.18 -34.39
CA ALA A 174 -2.91 -67.25 -35.43
C ALA A 174 -4.32 -67.57 -35.96
N GLN A 175 -4.71 -68.84 -35.93
CA GLN A 175 -6.01 -69.35 -36.39
C GLN A 175 -7.04 -69.51 -35.27
N ASN A 176 -6.60 -69.56 -34.00
CA ASN A 176 -7.48 -69.68 -32.84
C ASN A 176 -8.12 -68.32 -32.46
N ARG A 177 -8.99 -67.80 -33.33
CA ARG A 177 -9.69 -66.52 -33.18
C ARG A 177 -11.17 -66.70 -32.86
N HIS A 178 -11.67 -65.97 -31.89
CA HIS A 178 -13.05 -66.00 -31.42
C HIS A 178 -13.63 -64.58 -31.38
N ALA A 179 -14.78 -64.39 -32.01
CA ALA A 179 -15.55 -63.15 -31.95
C ALA A 179 -16.00 -62.82 -30.50
N PRO A 180 -16.36 -61.57 -30.19
CA PRO A 180 -16.77 -61.18 -28.84
C PRO A 180 -18.00 -61.98 -28.39
N GLN A 181 -17.86 -62.69 -27.27
CA GLN A 181 -18.91 -63.47 -26.63
C GLN A 181 -19.30 -62.82 -25.31
N ARG A 182 -20.58 -62.50 -25.15
CA ARG A 182 -21.13 -61.93 -23.91
C ARG A 182 -20.95 -62.89 -22.74
N GLN A 183 -20.33 -62.43 -21.67
CA GLN A 183 -20.13 -63.18 -20.43
C GLN A 183 -21.05 -62.68 -19.32
N TYR A 184 -21.05 -61.36 -19.08
CA TYR A 184 -21.92 -60.72 -18.09
C TYR A 184 -22.27 -59.29 -18.49
N VAL A 185 -23.52 -58.90 -18.29
CA VAL A 185 -23.99 -57.51 -18.46
C VAL A 185 -24.92 -57.15 -17.31
N SER A 186 -24.92 -55.88 -16.89
CA SER A 186 -25.93 -55.38 -15.94
C SER A 186 -27.35 -55.54 -16.49
N ARG A 187 -28.36 -55.48 -15.62
CA ARG A 187 -29.75 -55.67 -16.04
C ARG A 187 -30.16 -54.56 -17.00
N LYS A 188 -31.05 -54.86 -17.95
CA LYS A 188 -31.53 -53.88 -18.92
C LYS A 188 -32.16 -52.63 -18.27
N ASN A 189 -32.76 -52.78 -17.09
CA ASN A 189 -33.29 -51.67 -16.30
C ASN A 189 -32.64 -51.71 -14.91
N GLU A 190 -31.73 -50.77 -14.65
CA GLU A 190 -31.06 -50.60 -13.37
C GLU A 190 -31.66 -49.44 -12.59
N VAL A 191 -31.65 -49.53 -11.27
CA VAL A 191 -32.13 -48.46 -10.39
C VAL A 191 -31.03 -48.09 -9.42
N ALA A 192 -30.57 -46.84 -9.49
CA ALA A 192 -29.64 -46.29 -8.54
C ALA A 192 -30.35 -45.39 -7.51
N LEU A 193 -29.82 -45.36 -6.29
CA LEU A 193 -30.27 -44.42 -5.26
C LEU A 193 -29.44 -43.14 -5.32
N LYS A 194 -30.11 -41.98 -5.33
CA LYS A 194 -29.47 -40.66 -5.29
C LYS A 194 -28.48 -40.58 -4.12
N GLY A 195 -27.27 -40.10 -4.39
CA GLY A 195 -26.15 -39.98 -3.46
C GLY A 195 -25.33 -41.26 -3.26
N LYS A 196 -25.78 -42.43 -3.75
CA LYS A 196 -25.03 -43.70 -3.67
C LYS A 196 -24.16 -43.90 -4.91
N GLN A 197 -23.33 -44.94 -4.89
CA GLN A 197 -22.53 -45.37 -6.04
C GLN A 197 -23.23 -46.51 -6.76
N ILE A 198 -23.13 -46.56 -8.09
CA ILE A 198 -23.52 -47.72 -8.91
C ILE A 198 -22.41 -48.05 -9.91
N GLU A 199 -22.30 -49.32 -10.29
CA GLU A 199 -21.39 -49.79 -11.31
C GLU A 199 -22.16 -50.62 -12.35
N LEU A 200 -21.96 -50.30 -13.63
CA LEU A 200 -22.58 -50.93 -14.78
C LEU A 200 -21.54 -51.81 -15.47
N PHE A 201 -21.91 -53.06 -15.78
CA PHE A 201 -20.99 -54.07 -16.28
C PHE A 201 -21.33 -54.43 -17.73
N CYS A 202 -20.28 -54.59 -18.54
CA CYS A 202 -20.32 -55.09 -19.90
C CYS A 202 -19.07 -55.94 -20.16
N ILE A 203 -19.12 -57.18 -19.71
CA ILE A 203 -18.01 -58.14 -19.72
C ILE A 203 -18.19 -59.10 -20.90
N TYR A 204 -17.22 -59.07 -21.81
CA TYR A 204 -17.15 -59.89 -23.00
C TYR A 204 -15.79 -60.57 -23.10
N GLY A 205 -15.79 -61.81 -23.58
CA GLY A 205 -14.59 -62.57 -23.89
C GLY A 205 -14.40 -62.75 -25.39
N GLY A 206 -13.19 -63.07 -25.83
CA GLY A 206 -12.85 -63.26 -27.23
C GLY A 206 -11.34 -63.33 -27.43
N THR A 207 -10.92 -63.79 -28.61
CA THR A 207 -9.51 -63.85 -29.01
C THR A 207 -9.38 -63.27 -30.42
N PRO A 208 -8.71 -62.12 -30.64
CA PRO A 208 -8.03 -61.25 -29.68
C PRO A 208 -8.95 -60.64 -28.60
N LEU A 209 -8.37 -60.08 -27.53
CA LEU A 209 -9.11 -59.50 -26.41
C LEU A 209 -10.05 -58.37 -26.89
N PRO A 210 -11.38 -58.44 -26.64
CA PRO A 210 -12.31 -57.41 -27.08
C PRO A 210 -12.16 -56.09 -26.35
N GLU A 211 -12.27 -54.99 -27.10
CA GLU A 211 -12.31 -53.62 -26.60
C GLU A 211 -13.77 -53.18 -26.42
N THR A 212 -14.04 -52.44 -25.35
CA THR A 212 -15.38 -51.95 -24.98
C THR A 212 -15.43 -50.43 -24.98
N VAL A 213 -16.37 -49.87 -25.74
CA VAL A 213 -16.63 -48.43 -25.83
C VAL A 213 -18.00 -48.12 -25.22
N TRP A 214 -18.05 -47.13 -24.33
CA TRP A 214 -19.29 -46.74 -23.65
C TRP A 214 -19.85 -45.41 -24.19
N THR A 215 -21.17 -45.38 -24.39
CA THR A 215 -21.94 -44.17 -24.70
C THR A 215 -23.09 -43.99 -23.70
N LYS A 216 -23.47 -42.74 -23.45
CA LYS A 216 -24.69 -42.38 -22.70
C LYS A 216 -25.61 -41.59 -23.61
N ASN A 217 -26.84 -42.07 -23.76
CA ASN A 217 -27.85 -41.49 -24.64
C ASN A 217 -27.32 -41.27 -26.08
N GLY A 218 -26.52 -42.21 -26.58
CA GLY A 218 -25.90 -42.16 -27.91
C GLY A 218 -24.68 -41.23 -28.04
N ARG A 219 -24.22 -40.59 -26.97
CA ARG A 219 -23.02 -39.73 -26.97
C ARG A 219 -21.87 -40.38 -26.21
N ALA A 220 -20.64 -40.10 -26.63
CA ALA A 220 -19.45 -40.52 -25.90
C ALA A 220 -19.47 -40.02 -24.45
N ILE A 221 -19.07 -40.87 -23.51
CA ILE A 221 -19.06 -40.54 -22.08
C ILE A 221 -17.85 -39.67 -21.77
N ILE A 222 -18.08 -38.62 -20.98
CA ILE A 222 -17.02 -37.77 -20.44
C ILE A 222 -16.55 -38.38 -19.12
N TRP A 223 -15.36 -38.98 -19.12
CA TRP A 223 -14.75 -39.59 -17.96
C TRP A 223 -14.24 -38.53 -16.97
N ASN A 224 -14.51 -38.72 -15.68
CA ASN A 224 -14.10 -37.82 -14.59
C ASN A 224 -14.16 -38.53 -13.23
N ASP A 225 -13.94 -37.81 -12.13
CA ASP A 225 -13.99 -38.37 -10.76
C ASP A 225 -15.36 -38.98 -10.38
N LYS A 226 -16.44 -38.53 -11.03
CA LYS A 226 -17.79 -39.05 -10.82
C LYS A 226 -18.04 -40.29 -11.66
N ILE A 227 -17.71 -40.27 -12.95
CA ILE A 227 -17.92 -41.37 -13.90
C ILE A 227 -16.56 -41.90 -14.34
N GLN A 228 -16.20 -43.08 -13.84
CA GLN A 228 -14.90 -43.72 -14.07
C GLN A 228 -15.07 -45.02 -14.83
N GLN A 229 -14.09 -45.35 -15.64
CA GLN A 229 -13.96 -46.65 -16.28
C GLN A 229 -13.14 -47.56 -15.35
N ASP A 230 -13.61 -48.79 -15.15
CA ASP A 230 -12.94 -49.79 -14.30
C ASP A 230 -12.83 -51.12 -15.07
N ASN A 231 -12.12 -52.11 -14.50
CA ASN A 231 -11.95 -53.43 -15.10
C ASN A 231 -11.44 -53.41 -16.55
N TYR A 232 -10.45 -52.54 -16.84
CA TYR A 232 -9.88 -52.35 -18.18
C TYR A 232 -10.93 -52.03 -19.26
N GLY A 233 -12.01 -51.35 -18.88
CA GLY A 233 -13.04 -50.90 -19.80
C GLY A 233 -14.34 -51.67 -19.78
N LYS A 234 -14.37 -52.80 -19.07
CA LYS A 234 -15.53 -53.70 -19.00
C LYS A 234 -16.57 -53.27 -17.97
N SER A 235 -16.29 -52.25 -17.16
CA SER A 235 -17.31 -51.63 -16.30
C SER A 235 -17.18 -50.10 -16.26
N LEU A 236 -18.32 -49.47 -15.95
CA LEU A 236 -18.48 -48.04 -15.77
C LEU A 236 -19.04 -47.77 -14.38
N LYS A 237 -18.35 -46.96 -13.59
CA LYS A 237 -18.67 -46.66 -12.20
C LYS A 237 -19.11 -45.22 -12.03
N ILE A 238 -20.30 -45.00 -11.47
CA ILE A 238 -20.87 -43.67 -11.17
C ILE A 238 -20.88 -43.48 -9.65
N ARG A 239 -20.04 -42.57 -9.16
CA ARG A 239 -20.01 -42.13 -7.75
C ARG A 239 -21.03 -41.03 -7.52
N ARG A 240 -21.68 -41.01 -6.35
CA ARG A 240 -22.64 -39.97 -5.93
C ARG A 240 -23.71 -39.70 -7.01
N VAL A 241 -24.49 -40.73 -7.32
CA VAL A 241 -25.54 -40.69 -8.33
C VAL A 241 -26.52 -39.53 -8.09
N SER A 242 -26.88 -38.86 -9.16
CA SER A 242 -27.79 -37.72 -9.23
C SER A 242 -28.87 -37.99 -10.27
N SER A 243 -29.94 -37.19 -10.28
CA SER A 243 -31.01 -37.33 -11.27
C SER A 243 -30.53 -37.19 -12.73
N GLU A 244 -29.45 -36.44 -12.96
CA GLU A 244 -28.84 -36.27 -14.28
C GLU A 244 -28.11 -37.52 -14.79
N ASP A 245 -27.77 -38.45 -13.90
CA ASP A 245 -27.10 -39.70 -14.27
C ASP A 245 -28.08 -40.70 -14.88
N ALA A 246 -29.41 -40.48 -14.74
CA ALA A 246 -30.41 -41.28 -15.41
C ALA A 246 -30.25 -41.22 -16.94
N GLY A 247 -30.54 -42.33 -17.61
CA GLY A 247 -30.43 -42.43 -19.07
C GLY A 247 -30.05 -43.82 -19.54
N THR A 248 -29.88 -43.97 -20.86
CA THR A 248 -29.51 -45.23 -21.50
C THR A 248 -28.00 -45.27 -21.73
N TYR A 249 -27.30 -46.19 -21.06
CA TYR A 249 -25.88 -46.44 -21.24
C TYR A 249 -25.71 -47.62 -22.19
N THR A 250 -24.97 -47.44 -23.29
CA THR A 250 -24.72 -48.51 -24.26
C THR A 250 -23.24 -48.82 -24.31
N CYS A 251 -22.88 -50.09 -24.12
CA CYS A 251 -21.54 -50.58 -24.43
C CYS A 251 -21.52 -51.22 -25.83
N GLU A 252 -20.50 -50.89 -26.61
CA GLU A 252 -20.21 -51.50 -27.90
C GLU A 252 -18.87 -52.22 -27.82
N VAL A 253 -18.83 -53.48 -28.26
CA VAL A 253 -17.70 -54.38 -28.04
C VAL A 253 -17.23 -54.98 -29.36
N SER A 254 -15.94 -54.84 -29.65
CA SER A 254 -15.31 -55.35 -30.88
C SER A 254 -13.91 -55.87 -30.63
N ASN A 255 -13.48 -56.88 -31.39
CA ASN A 255 -12.10 -57.36 -31.42
C ASN A 255 -11.57 -57.57 -32.86
N GLY A 256 -12.26 -57.00 -33.86
CA GLY A 256 -11.92 -57.18 -35.29
C GLY A 256 -12.22 -58.58 -35.86
N VAL A 257 -12.82 -59.48 -35.06
CA VAL A 257 -13.27 -60.82 -35.50
C VAL A 257 -14.79 -60.90 -35.38
N GLY A 258 -15.48 -61.05 -36.52
CA GLY A 258 -16.94 -60.99 -36.56
C GLY A 258 -17.48 -59.55 -36.45
N ASN A 259 -18.79 -59.41 -36.23
CA ASN A 259 -19.43 -58.11 -36.02
C ASN A 259 -19.29 -57.66 -34.57
N ALA A 260 -19.20 -56.35 -34.34
CA ALA A 260 -19.29 -55.77 -33.00
C ALA A 260 -20.65 -56.08 -32.37
N ASP A 261 -20.68 -56.43 -31.07
CA ASP A 261 -21.91 -56.58 -30.30
C ASP A 261 -22.17 -55.31 -29.47
N SER A 262 -23.43 -55.05 -29.12
CA SER A 262 -23.78 -53.92 -28.26
C SER A 262 -24.87 -54.27 -27.26
N TYR A 263 -24.85 -53.60 -26.10
CA TYR A 263 -25.85 -53.79 -25.05
C TYR A 263 -26.19 -52.47 -24.36
N SER A 264 -27.50 -52.19 -24.26
CA SER A 264 -28.03 -50.96 -23.64
C SER A 264 -28.67 -51.22 -22.27
N ILE A 265 -28.31 -50.39 -21.29
CA ILE A 265 -28.77 -50.39 -19.91
C ILE A 265 -29.50 -49.09 -19.62
N ASN A 266 -30.77 -49.15 -19.23
CA ASN A 266 -31.55 -48.00 -18.79
C ASN A 266 -31.38 -47.79 -17.28
N LEU A 267 -30.71 -46.71 -16.89
CA LEU A 267 -30.53 -46.33 -15.50
C LEU A 267 -31.63 -45.36 -15.05
N ALA A 268 -32.44 -45.78 -14.08
CA ALA A 268 -33.36 -44.91 -13.35
C ALA A 268 -32.77 -44.49 -12.00
N VAL A 269 -33.12 -43.30 -11.53
CA VAL A 269 -32.61 -42.76 -10.25
C VAL A 269 -33.76 -42.52 -9.28
N ASN A 270 -33.76 -43.29 -8.19
CA ASN A 270 -34.71 -43.18 -7.10
C ASN A 270 -34.11 -42.38 -5.93
N ALA A 271 -34.99 -41.79 -5.10
CA ALA A 271 -34.59 -41.00 -3.95
C ALA A 271 -35.54 -41.21 -2.77
N VAL A 272 -34.97 -41.42 -1.58
CA VAL A 272 -35.69 -41.28 -0.32
C VAL A 272 -36.19 -39.84 -0.15
N PRO A 273 -37.25 -39.59 0.63
CA PRO A 273 -37.78 -38.24 0.82
C PRO A 273 -36.74 -37.31 1.46
N TYR A 274 -36.73 -36.06 1.03
CA TYR A 274 -35.93 -34.97 1.61
C TYR A 274 -36.74 -33.67 1.57
N PHE A 275 -36.54 -32.78 2.55
CA PHE A 275 -37.27 -31.52 2.60
C PHE A 275 -36.82 -30.56 1.49
N THR A 276 -37.78 -29.91 0.84
CA THR A 276 -37.57 -28.73 0.00
C THR A 276 -37.95 -27.46 0.74
N VAL A 277 -38.89 -27.55 1.70
CA VAL A 277 -39.21 -26.48 2.65
C VAL A 277 -39.38 -27.13 4.02
N GLU A 278 -38.52 -26.76 4.96
CA GLU A 278 -38.67 -27.18 6.36
C GLU A 278 -39.63 -26.24 7.09
N PRO A 279 -40.46 -26.75 8.02
CA PRO A 279 -41.24 -25.89 8.90
C PRO A 279 -40.33 -25.14 9.89
N GLU A 280 -40.77 -23.96 10.32
CA GLU A 280 -40.05 -23.09 11.26
C GLU A 280 -40.85 -22.82 12.54
N ILE A 281 -40.17 -22.34 13.60
CA ILE A 281 -40.77 -21.96 14.88
C ILE A 281 -41.66 -20.72 14.66
N VAL A 282 -42.85 -20.71 15.28
CA VAL A 282 -43.77 -19.58 15.21
C VAL A 282 -44.04 -19.04 16.62
N ASN A 283 -43.81 -17.74 16.81
CA ASN A 283 -44.31 -16.99 17.97
C ASN A 283 -45.43 -16.08 17.48
N ALA A 284 -46.58 -16.11 18.13
CA ALA A 284 -47.72 -15.28 17.74
C ALA A 284 -48.51 -14.84 18.97
N ALA A 285 -49.16 -13.68 18.89
CA ALA A 285 -49.93 -13.17 20.02
C ALA A 285 -51.28 -13.90 20.14
N GLU A 286 -51.84 -13.90 21.34
CA GLU A 286 -53.19 -14.40 21.56
C GLU A 286 -54.21 -13.64 20.68
N GLY A 287 -55.11 -14.38 20.03
CA GLY A 287 -56.08 -13.84 19.07
C GLY A 287 -55.61 -13.79 17.60
N GLU A 288 -54.31 -13.91 17.32
CA GLU A 288 -53.77 -13.95 15.96
C GLU A 288 -53.95 -15.33 15.29
N PHE A 289 -53.29 -15.57 14.15
CA PHE A 289 -53.23 -16.86 13.48
C PHE A 289 -51.77 -17.31 13.31
N ALA A 290 -51.53 -18.62 13.32
CA ALA A 290 -50.22 -19.22 13.04
C ALA A 290 -50.33 -20.19 11.86
N SER A 291 -49.23 -20.39 11.14
CA SER A 291 -49.15 -21.41 10.09
C SER A 291 -47.78 -22.05 10.02
N PHE A 292 -47.74 -23.37 9.78
CA PHE A 292 -46.53 -24.11 9.50
C PHE A 292 -46.58 -24.65 8.07
N LYS A 293 -45.51 -24.43 7.30
CA LYS A 293 -45.37 -24.89 5.93
C LYS A 293 -44.30 -25.98 5.85
N CYS A 294 -44.59 -27.06 5.12
CA CYS A 294 -43.65 -28.14 4.92
C CYS A 294 -43.72 -28.65 3.48
N GLU A 295 -42.61 -28.86 2.80
CA GLU A 295 -42.59 -29.45 1.45
C GLU A 295 -41.43 -30.46 1.36
N ALA A 296 -41.66 -31.56 0.64
CA ALA A 296 -40.66 -32.61 0.48
C ALA A 296 -40.68 -33.17 -0.94
N ALA A 297 -39.50 -33.52 -1.43
CA ALA A 297 -39.28 -34.17 -2.71
C ALA A 297 -38.69 -35.58 -2.49
N GLY A 298 -38.85 -36.44 -3.47
CA GLY A 298 -38.42 -37.84 -3.42
C GLY A 298 -38.93 -38.57 -4.65
N ASN A 299 -38.31 -39.69 -4.99
CA ASN A 299 -38.75 -40.53 -6.08
C ASN A 299 -38.82 -41.99 -5.59
N PRO A 300 -40.00 -42.54 -5.29
CA PRO A 300 -41.35 -42.00 -5.59
C PRO A 300 -41.75 -40.75 -4.77
N LYS A 301 -42.72 -39.97 -5.27
CA LYS A 301 -43.18 -38.72 -4.61
C LYS A 301 -43.64 -39.00 -3.17
N PRO A 302 -43.15 -38.25 -2.16
CA PRO A 302 -43.50 -38.49 -0.76
C PRO A 302 -44.89 -37.96 -0.38
N ASN A 303 -45.51 -38.62 0.61
CA ASN A 303 -46.74 -38.18 1.29
C ASN A 303 -46.39 -37.43 2.59
N ILE A 304 -46.98 -36.26 2.80
CA ILE A 304 -46.73 -35.37 3.94
C ILE A 304 -47.85 -35.51 4.98
N MET A 305 -47.46 -35.73 6.24
CA MET A 305 -48.35 -35.83 7.39
C MET A 305 -47.89 -34.87 8.50
N TRP A 306 -48.84 -34.18 9.13
CA TRP A 306 -48.57 -33.34 10.29
C TRP A 306 -48.81 -34.09 11.60
N ILE A 307 -47.98 -33.79 12.60
CA ILE A 307 -47.98 -34.37 13.95
C ILE A 307 -48.13 -33.22 14.95
N HIS A 308 -48.86 -33.43 16.03
CA HIS A 308 -48.98 -32.48 17.14
C HIS A 308 -48.76 -33.23 18.46
N ASN A 309 -47.74 -32.80 19.22
CA ASN A 309 -47.32 -33.42 20.48
C ASN A 309 -47.11 -34.96 20.37
N GLY A 310 -46.43 -35.38 19.32
CA GLY A 310 -46.05 -36.80 19.10
C GLY A 310 -47.17 -37.71 18.59
N LYS A 311 -48.36 -37.17 18.28
CA LYS A 311 -49.45 -37.90 17.60
C LYS A 311 -49.75 -37.28 16.25
N ALA A 312 -50.02 -38.11 15.24
CA ALA A 312 -50.52 -37.61 13.96
C ALA A 312 -51.78 -36.75 14.19
N ILE A 313 -51.93 -35.66 13.44
CA ILE A 313 -52.96 -34.64 13.73
C ILE A 313 -54.38 -35.20 13.60
N ASP A 314 -54.59 -36.16 12.71
CA ASP A 314 -55.81 -36.96 12.57
C ASP A 314 -56.16 -37.80 13.81
N LEU A 315 -55.16 -38.14 14.62
CA LEU A 315 -55.28 -38.89 15.88
C LEU A 315 -55.16 -37.99 17.13
N SER A 316 -55.10 -36.66 16.96
CA SER A 316 -55.04 -35.67 18.04
C SER A 316 -56.43 -35.15 18.43
N TYR A 317 -56.56 -34.41 19.55
CA TYR A 317 -57.85 -33.83 19.96
C TYR A 317 -58.41 -32.90 18.88
N ALA A 318 -59.69 -33.08 18.52
CA ALA A 318 -60.35 -32.29 17.49
C ALA A 318 -60.33 -30.79 17.83
N ASN A 319 -59.79 -29.98 16.92
CA ASN A 319 -59.73 -28.53 17.06
C ASN A 319 -60.09 -27.87 15.73
N ALA A 320 -61.30 -27.31 15.64
CA ALA A 320 -61.83 -26.69 14.43
C ALA A 320 -61.03 -25.47 13.94
N ARG A 321 -60.12 -24.93 14.77
CA ARG A 321 -59.22 -23.83 14.40
C ARG A 321 -58.01 -24.31 13.61
N ARG A 322 -57.75 -25.62 13.56
CA ARG A 322 -56.65 -26.25 12.82
C ARG A 322 -57.11 -26.70 11.44
N ILE A 323 -56.51 -26.14 10.39
CA ILE A 323 -56.88 -26.41 8.99
C ILE A 323 -55.62 -26.84 8.23
N ILE A 324 -55.61 -28.05 7.67
CA ILE A 324 -54.55 -28.51 6.76
C ILE A 324 -54.95 -28.15 5.33
N ARG A 325 -54.09 -27.41 4.62
CA ARG A 325 -54.25 -27.12 3.19
C ARG A 325 -52.97 -27.45 2.47
N THR A 326 -53.05 -28.29 1.44
CA THR A 326 -51.89 -28.79 0.69
C THR A 326 -50.87 -29.44 1.63
N ASN A 327 -49.73 -28.79 1.85
CA ASN A 327 -48.67 -29.23 2.74
C ASN A 327 -48.44 -28.28 3.94
N SER A 328 -49.42 -27.42 4.26
CA SER A 328 -49.36 -26.47 5.37
C SER A 328 -50.49 -26.69 6.36
N ILE A 329 -50.23 -26.42 7.64
CA ILE A 329 -51.25 -26.36 8.69
C ILE A 329 -51.43 -24.91 9.17
N TYR A 330 -52.68 -24.48 9.34
CA TYR A 330 -53.08 -23.15 9.80
C TYR A 330 -53.86 -23.26 11.11
N ILE A 331 -53.65 -22.33 12.04
CA ILE A 331 -54.27 -22.28 13.36
C ILE A 331 -54.78 -20.85 13.57
N GLY A 332 -56.09 -20.64 13.47
CA GLY A 332 -56.70 -19.31 13.65
C GLY A 332 -57.14 -19.02 15.08
N LYS A 333 -57.24 -17.74 15.46
CA LYS A 333 -57.67 -17.29 16.80
C LYS A 333 -56.90 -18.00 17.90
N LEU A 334 -55.59 -17.80 17.93
CA LEU A 334 -54.68 -18.48 18.84
C LEU A 334 -55.09 -18.28 20.29
N GLN A 335 -55.02 -19.36 21.05
CA GLN A 335 -55.22 -19.40 22.49
C GLN A 335 -53.94 -19.92 23.13
N LYS A 336 -53.70 -19.57 24.41
CA LYS A 336 -52.50 -20.06 25.11
C LYS A 336 -52.32 -21.58 25.06
N SER A 337 -53.43 -22.33 25.02
CA SER A 337 -53.49 -23.79 24.91
C SER A 337 -53.02 -24.38 23.57
N ASP A 338 -52.87 -23.58 22.50
CA ASP A 338 -52.31 -24.05 21.22
C ASP A 338 -50.79 -24.13 21.22
N THR A 339 -50.15 -23.63 22.29
CA THR A 339 -48.71 -23.75 22.52
C THR A 339 -48.30 -25.21 22.54
N GLY A 340 -47.31 -25.58 21.74
CA GLY A 340 -46.80 -26.94 21.70
C GLY A 340 -46.01 -27.28 20.45
N ASN A 341 -45.62 -28.56 20.35
CA ASN A 341 -44.78 -29.06 19.27
C ASN A 341 -45.62 -29.59 18.10
N TYR A 342 -45.30 -29.13 16.89
CA TYR A 342 -45.86 -29.58 15.63
C TYR A 342 -44.75 -30.23 14.80
N GLY A 343 -45.03 -31.34 14.13
CA GLY A 343 -44.04 -32.06 13.34
C GLY A 343 -44.53 -32.29 11.91
N CYS A 344 -43.62 -32.25 10.94
CA CYS A 344 -43.88 -32.67 9.56
C CYS A 344 -43.14 -33.96 9.24
N ASN A 345 -43.86 -34.97 8.77
CA ASN A 345 -43.32 -36.26 8.32
C ASN A 345 -43.61 -36.47 6.83
N ALA A 346 -42.58 -36.64 6.01
CA ALA A 346 -42.72 -36.94 4.59
C ALA A 346 -42.18 -38.34 4.28
N THR A 347 -43.03 -39.24 3.78
CA THR A 347 -42.74 -40.67 3.61
C THR A 347 -42.94 -41.14 2.17
N ASN A 348 -42.07 -42.03 1.67
CA ASN A 348 -42.30 -42.79 0.44
C ASN A 348 -41.90 -44.26 0.66
N SER A 349 -42.03 -45.12 -0.37
CA SER A 349 -41.71 -46.55 -0.26
C SER A 349 -40.23 -46.88 0.04
N LEU A 350 -39.33 -45.90 -0.07
CA LEU A 350 -37.89 -46.05 0.14
C LEU A 350 -37.41 -45.50 1.48
N GLY A 351 -38.19 -44.62 2.13
CA GLY A 351 -37.80 -44.00 3.39
C GLY A 351 -38.67 -42.81 3.79
N TYR A 352 -38.17 -41.98 4.69
CA TYR A 352 -38.88 -40.81 5.20
C TYR A 352 -37.93 -39.69 5.63
N VAL A 353 -38.46 -38.48 5.77
CA VAL A 353 -37.79 -37.32 6.39
C VAL A 353 -38.77 -36.64 7.36
N TYR A 354 -38.27 -36.16 8.51
CA TYR A 354 -39.09 -35.67 9.62
C TYR A 354 -38.49 -34.43 10.29
N LYS A 355 -39.32 -33.47 10.70
CA LYS A 355 -38.91 -32.25 11.43
C LYS A 355 -39.96 -31.81 12.45
N ASP A 356 -39.54 -31.49 13.67
CA ASP A 356 -40.33 -30.88 14.75
C ASP A 356 -40.13 -29.35 14.81
N VAL A 357 -41.20 -28.60 15.14
CA VAL A 357 -41.26 -27.14 15.31
C VAL A 357 -42.20 -26.72 16.43
N TYR A 358 -41.95 -25.56 17.04
CA TYR A 358 -42.69 -25.10 18.21
C TYR A 358 -43.60 -23.91 17.89
N LEU A 359 -44.85 -23.96 18.38
CA LEU A 359 -45.75 -22.81 18.45
C LEU A 359 -45.72 -22.23 19.86
N ASN A 360 -45.42 -20.94 19.98
CA ASN A 360 -45.48 -20.20 21.24
C ASN A 360 -46.51 -19.06 21.16
N VAL A 361 -47.59 -19.16 21.93
CA VAL A 361 -48.62 -18.12 21.99
C VAL A 361 -48.31 -17.13 23.12
N LEU A 362 -48.15 -15.84 22.80
CA LEU A 362 -47.71 -14.78 23.70
C LEU A 362 -48.90 -13.91 24.19
N ALA A 363 -48.91 -13.57 25.49
CA ALA A 363 -49.86 -12.66 26.13
C ALA A 363 -49.11 -11.81 27.17
N LEU A 364 -48.75 -10.57 26.80
CA LEU A 364 -47.85 -9.69 27.55
C LEU A 364 -48.41 -8.25 27.58
N ALA A 365 -48.52 -7.67 28.78
CA ALA A 365 -48.85 -6.26 28.96
C ALA A 365 -47.72 -5.34 28.42
N PRO A 366 -47.99 -4.07 28.13
CA PRO A 366 -47.02 -3.16 27.53
C PRO A 366 -45.86 -2.88 28.49
N GLU A 367 -44.66 -2.91 27.96
CA GLU A 367 -43.41 -2.55 28.61
C GLU A 367 -42.68 -1.54 27.73
N ILE A 368 -42.18 -0.46 28.32
CA ILE A 368 -41.34 0.50 27.59
C ILE A 368 -39.91 0.01 27.72
N THR A 369 -39.38 -0.53 26.63
CA THR A 369 -38.05 -1.17 26.58
C THR A 369 -36.94 -0.16 26.34
N ASP A 370 -37.22 0.91 25.59
CA ASP A 370 -36.31 2.04 25.45
C ASP A 370 -37.10 3.32 25.73
N PRO A 371 -37.04 3.83 26.96
CA PRO A 371 -37.76 5.04 27.32
C PRO A 371 -37.11 6.26 26.66
N PRO A 372 -37.87 7.34 26.44
CA PRO A 372 -37.29 8.61 26.03
C PRO A 372 -36.20 9.05 27.00
N LYS A 373 -35.08 9.51 26.44
CA LYS A 373 -33.93 10.03 27.17
C LYS A 373 -33.73 11.49 26.81
N ARG A 374 -32.64 12.07 27.30
CA ARG A 374 -32.19 13.39 26.87
C ARG A 374 -31.63 13.30 25.45
N GLU A 375 -32.20 14.09 24.53
CA GLU A 375 -31.83 14.15 23.12
C GLU A 375 -31.33 15.56 22.78
N PHE A 376 -30.26 15.65 21.99
CA PHE A 376 -29.66 16.91 21.57
C PHE A 376 -29.85 17.10 20.07
N THR A 377 -30.19 18.32 19.65
CA THR A 377 -30.28 18.66 18.24
C THR A 377 -29.94 20.13 18.04
N VAL A 378 -29.78 20.56 16.80
CA VAL A 378 -29.59 21.99 16.45
C VAL A 378 -30.85 22.55 15.80
N ASP A 379 -31.01 23.88 15.85
CA ASP A 379 -32.15 24.56 15.22
C ASP A 379 -32.33 24.16 13.74
N GLN A 380 -33.58 23.96 13.33
CA GLN A 380 -34.03 23.55 11.99
C GLN A 380 -33.64 22.11 11.56
N ARG A 381 -33.15 21.27 12.47
CA ARG A 381 -32.97 19.84 12.19
C ARG A 381 -34.23 19.05 12.57
N ASN A 382 -34.38 17.86 12.00
CA ASN A 382 -35.39 16.90 12.45
C ASN A 382 -34.81 16.05 13.59
N VAL A 383 -35.62 15.70 14.59
CA VAL A 383 -35.20 14.86 15.72
C VAL A 383 -36.22 13.75 15.97
N THR A 384 -35.77 12.63 16.52
CA THR A 384 -36.64 11.52 16.91
C THR A 384 -36.49 11.27 18.40
N MET A 385 -37.56 11.47 19.17
CA MET A 385 -37.62 11.06 20.57
C MET A 385 -37.95 9.56 20.63
N THR A 386 -37.07 8.78 21.25
CA THR A 386 -37.23 7.32 21.30
C THR A 386 -38.29 6.92 22.32
N CYS A 387 -39.21 6.02 21.95
CA CYS A 387 -40.05 5.30 22.90
C CYS A 387 -40.42 3.94 22.32
N ARG A 388 -39.55 2.96 22.56
CA ARG A 388 -39.76 1.61 22.07
C ARG A 388 -40.54 0.82 23.09
N VAL A 389 -41.56 0.12 22.60
CA VAL A 389 -42.51 -0.60 23.43
C VAL A 389 -42.57 -2.06 23.01
N PHE A 390 -42.77 -2.92 24.00
CA PHE A 390 -42.93 -4.35 23.83
C PHE A 390 -44.23 -4.80 24.51
N GLY A 391 -44.91 -5.77 23.90
CA GLY A 391 -46.15 -6.31 24.41
C GLY A 391 -46.82 -7.18 23.35
N ALA A 392 -47.67 -8.10 23.78
CA ALA A 392 -48.38 -9.02 22.91
C ALA A 392 -49.83 -9.14 23.42
N PRO A 393 -50.84 -8.56 22.74
CA PRO A 393 -50.79 -7.89 21.44
C PRO A 393 -49.95 -6.60 21.40
N LYS A 394 -49.47 -6.22 20.21
CA LYS A 394 -48.62 -5.04 20.01
C LYS A 394 -49.25 -3.78 20.65
N PRO A 395 -48.54 -3.08 21.58
CA PRO A 395 -49.07 -1.88 22.20
C PRO A 395 -49.17 -0.69 21.23
N GLU A 396 -50.19 0.14 21.41
CA GLU A 396 -50.35 1.45 20.77
C GLU A 396 -49.62 2.52 21.60
N VAL A 397 -49.02 3.52 20.94
CA VAL A 397 -48.19 4.56 21.58
C VAL A 397 -48.69 5.95 21.26
N LYS A 398 -48.76 6.79 22.29
CA LYS A 398 -49.12 8.21 22.22
C LYS A 398 -48.03 9.06 22.85
N TRP A 399 -47.78 10.24 22.29
CA TRP A 399 -46.83 11.21 22.83
C TRP A 399 -47.52 12.45 23.34
N LEU A 400 -47.03 12.98 24.46
CA LEU A 400 -47.56 14.15 25.13
C LEU A 400 -46.45 15.16 25.42
N ARG A 401 -46.77 16.45 25.34
CA ARG A 401 -45.96 17.55 25.86
C ARG A 401 -46.88 18.55 26.53
N ASN A 402 -46.57 18.95 27.77
CA ASN A 402 -47.46 19.77 28.61
C ASN A 402 -48.90 19.20 28.68
N ASP A 403 -49.01 17.88 28.89
CA ASP A 403 -50.26 17.10 28.93
C ASP A 403 -51.15 17.13 27.67
N ARG A 404 -50.63 17.62 26.54
CA ARG A 404 -51.35 17.61 25.26
C ARG A 404 -50.79 16.55 24.33
N GLU A 405 -51.68 15.77 23.72
CA GLU A 405 -51.31 14.75 22.73
C GLU A 405 -50.72 15.42 21.48
N LEU A 406 -49.53 14.97 21.09
CA LEU A 406 -48.81 15.45 19.91
C LEU A 406 -49.28 14.65 18.70
N THR A 407 -50.16 15.23 17.89
CA THR A 407 -50.67 14.62 16.66
C THR A 407 -50.62 15.61 15.50
N GLY A 408 -50.08 15.16 14.36
CA GLY A 408 -50.07 15.92 13.11
C GLY A 408 -49.09 17.13 13.09
N GLY A 409 -49.04 17.81 11.94
CA GLY A 409 -48.15 18.94 11.71
C GLY A 409 -46.68 18.52 11.65
N ARG A 410 -45.86 19.05 12.57
CA ARG A 410 -44.44 18.71 12.71
C ARG A 410 -44.19 17.42 13.52
N TYR A 411 -45.22 16.86 14.15
CA TYR A 411 -45.11 15.69 15.04
C TYR A 411 -45.69 14.43 14.39
N GLN A 412 -44.95 13.32 14.42
CA GLN A 412 -45.38 12.03 13.88
C GLN A 412 -44.94 10.87 14.77
N THR A 413 -45.89 10.08 15.28
CA THR A 413 -45.59 8.82 15.98
C THR A 413 -45.34 7.70 14.97
N MET A 414 -44.18 7.06 15.07
CA MET A 414 -43.75 5.98 14.19
C MET A 414 -44.31 4.62 14.66
N PRO A 415 -44.39 3.60 13.78
CA PRO A 415 -44.84 2.26 14.17
C PRO A 415 -43.99 1.57 15.26
N SER A 416 -42.77 2.04 15.51
CA SER A 416 -41.91 1.62 16.62
C SER A 416 -42.35 2.16 17.98
N GLY A 417 -43.16 3.22 17.99
CA GLY A 417 -43.52 4.01 19.16
C GLY A 417 -42.73 5.33 19.27
N ASP A 418 -41.72 5.57 18.43
CA ASP A 418 -40.89 6.79 18.49
C ASP A 418 -41.63 8.02 17.96
N LEU A 419 -41.31 9.21 18.48
CA LEU A 419 -41.86 10.49 18.01
C LEU A 419 -40.86 11.20 17.11
N PHE A 420 -41.20 11.37 15.85
CA PHE A 420 -40.48 12.21 14.91
C PHE A 420 -40.98 13.66 14.98
N ILE A 421 -40.06 14.61 15.13
CA ILE A 421 -40.31 16.05 15.15
C ILE A 421 -39.56 16.70 14.00
N ARG A 422 -40.29 17.37 13.11
CA ARG A 422 -39.73 18.07 11.95
C ARG A 422 -39.36 19.52 12.29
N ASP A 423 -38.29 20.03 11.68
CA ASP A 423 -37.86 21.42 11.74
C ASP A 423 -37.87 21.99 13.16
N VAL A 424 -37.11 21.35 14.05
CA VAL A 424 -37.04 21.68 15.48
C VAL A 424 -36.66 23.14 15.68
N LYS A 425 -37.33 23.80 16.62
CA LYS A 425 -37.06 25.18 17.04
C LYS A 425 -36.55 25.22 18.48
N PHE A 426 -35.90 26.31 18.88
CA PHE A 426 -35.53 26.51 20.29
C PHE A 426 -36.73 26.35 21.25
N ASP A 427 -37.92 26.80 20.84
CA ASP A 427 -39.16 26.65 21.60
C ASP A 427 -39.67 25.19 21.72
N ASP A 428 -39.10 24.25 20.97
CA ASP A 428 -39.41 22.83 21.10
C ASP A 428 -38.67 22.15 22.25
N ALA A 429 -37.68 22.83 22.84
CA ALA A 429 -36.94 22.32 23.99
C ALA A 429 -37.88 22.08 25.19
N GLY A 430 -37.62 21.01 25.94
CA GLY A 430 -38.41 20.63 27.11
C GLY A 430 -38.73 19.14 27.19
N GLU A 431 -39.62 18.77 28.11
CA GLU A 431 -39.97 17.38 28.41
C GLU A 431 -41.08 16.82 27.50
N TYR A 432 -40.87 15.60 27.01
CA TYR A 432 -41.81 14.82 26.20
C TYR A 432 -42.11 13.50 26.92
N LYS A 433 -43.39 13.14 27.01
CA LYS A 433 -43.89 11.94 27.67
C LYS A 433 -44.49 10.97 26.67
N CYS A 434 -44.00 9.74 26.68
CA CYS A 434 -44.55 8.63 25.93
C CYS A 434 -45.53 7.81 26.79
N TYR A 435 -46.63 7.37 26.19
CA TYR A 435 -47.70 6.58 26.81
C TYR A 435 -48.07 5.38 25.93
N ALA A 436 -47.88 4.15 26.44
CA ALA A 436 -48.04 2.90 25.70
C ALA A 436 -49.14 2.02 26.33
N PHE A 437 -50.03 1.42 25.52
CA PHE A 437 -51.15 0.62 26.03
C PHE A 437 -51.56 -0.53 25.11
N ASN A 438 -52.09 -1.63 25.67
CA ASN A 438 -52.75 -2.74 24.94
C ASN A 438 -53.91 -3.30 25.79
N THR A 439 -54.56 -4.37 25.33
CA THR A 439 -55.69 -5.00 26.04
C THR A 439 -55.36 -5.53 27.44
N LEU A 440 -54.07 -5.68 27.78
CA LEU A 440 -53.59 -6.22 29.05
C LEU A 440 -53.02 -5.15 30.01
N GLY A 441 -52.86 -3.88 29.59
CA GLY A 441 -52.39 -2.81 30.48
C GLY A 441 -51.86 -1.54 29.79
N SER A 442 -51.20 -0.65 30.57
CA SER A 442 -50.54 0.57 30.06
C SER A 442 -49.27 0.96 30.87
N LYS A 443 -48.35 1.72 30.25
CA LYS A 443 -47.10 2.26 30.82
C LYS A 443 -46.78 3.65 30.26
N SER A 444 -45.96 4.43 30.97
CA SER A 444 -45.49 5.75 30.50
C SER A 444 -44.07 6.06 30.95
N ALA A 445 -43.34 6.88 30.17
CA ALA A 445 -42.00 7.38 30.47
C ALA A 445 -41.77 8.77 29.85
N SER A 446 -40.83 9.55 30.38
CA SER A 446 -40.52 10.92 29.92
C SER A 446 -39.04 11.09 29.58
N GLY A 447 -38.72 12.00 28.64
CA GLY A 447 -37.37 12.43 28.29
C GLY A 447 -37.35 13.88 27.80
N GLU A 448 -36.15 14.43 27.58
CA GLU A 448 -35.94 15.88 27.43
C GLU A 448 -35.30 16.19 26.07
N LEU A 449 -35.84 17.15 25.32
CA LEU A 449 -35.22 17.67 24.09
C LEU A 449 -34.44 18.95 24.40
N ILE A 450 -33.17 18.99 24.00
CA ILE A 450 -32.28 20.16 24.10
C ILE A 450 -31.92 20.62 22.69
N VAL A 451 -32.09 21.91 22.43
CA VAL A 451 -31.81 22.53 21.12
C VAL A 451 -30.61 23.46 21.25
N LYS A 452 -29.61 23.27 20.38
CA LYS A 452 -28.31 23.96 20.34
C LYS A 452 -28.20 24.90 19.14
N GLU A 453 -27.21 25.79 19.18
CA GLU A 453 -26.88 26.65 18.04
C GLU A 453 -26.29 25.84 16.87
N ARG A 454 -26.56 26.30 15.64
CA ARG A 454 -26.09 25.67 14.40
C ARG A 454 -24.65 26.08 14.09
N THR A 455 -23.88 25.17 13.51
CA THR A 455 -22.54 25.45 12.98
C THR A 455 -22.61 26.35 11.75
N VAL A 456 -21.79 27.40 11.72
CA VAL A 456 -21.72 28.38 10.63
C VAL A 456 -20.27 28.60 10.21
N ILE A 457 -20.01 28.56 8.89
CA ILE A 457 -18.71 28.95 8.32
C ILE A 457 -18.71 30.48 8.19
N ASN A 458 -17.83 31.15 8.94
CA ASN A 458 -17.74 32.61 8.98
C ASN A 458 -16.63 33.17 8.08
N ASP A 459 -15.61 32.37 7.80
CA ASP A 459 -14.56 32.70 6.83
C ASP A 459 -14.51 31.59 5.78
N PRO A 460 -15.30 31.67 4.69
CA PRO A 460 -15.32 30.67 3.63
C PRO A 460 -14.08 30.79 2.73
N PRO A 461 -13.63 29.69 2.10
CA PRO A 461 -12.54 29.77 1.15
C PRO A 461 -12.86 30.62 -0.08
N GLN A 462 -11.82 31.20 -0.66
CA GLN A 462 -11.91 32.07 -1.83
C GLN A 462 -11.20 31.47 -3.03
N ASP A 463 -11.62 31.86 -4.23
CA ASP A 463 -11.03 31.43 -5.50
C ASP A 463 -9.58 31.93 -5.64
N TYR A 464 -8.71 31.11 -6.22
CA TYR A 464 -7.30 31.42 -6.47
C TYR A 464 -6.89 31.17 -7.92
N GLU A 465 -6.08 32.08 -8.48
CA GLU A 465 -5.26 31.84 -9.66
C GLU A 465 -3.80 31.70 -9.24
N ALA A 466 -3.13 30.63 -9.67
CA ALA A 466 -1.75 30.35 -9.27
C ALA A 466 -0.90 29.84 -10.43
N GLU A 467 0.41 30.11 -10.39
CA GLU A 467 1.36 29.57 -11.36
C GLU A 467 1.71 28.11 -11.02
N ALA A 468 1.94 27.27 -12.02
CA ALA A 468 2.40 25.90 -11.81
C ALA A 468 3.70 25.88 -10.99
N GLY A 469 3.75 25.03 -9.97
CA GLY A 469 4.89 24.86 -9.07
C GLY A 469 4.85 25.75 -7.81
N THR A 470 3.87 26.65 -7.67
CA THR A 470 3.71 27.51 -6.49
C THR A 470 2.93 26.82 -5.35
N THR A 471 2.75 27.53 -4.23
CA THR A 471 1.97 27.05 -3.09
C THR A 471 0.73 27.94 -2.89
N VAL A 472 -0.44 27.34 -2.74
CA VAL A 472 -1.73 28.04 -2.53
C VAL A 472 -2.34 27.60 -1.21
N THR A 473 -2.98 28.52 -0.48
CA THR A 473 -3.65 28.21 0.79
C THR A 473 -5.11 28.68 0.79
N PHE A 474 -6.05 27.74 0.87
CA PHE A 474 -7.47 28.00 1.08
C PHE A 474 -7.78 28.08 2.58
N ARG A 475 -8.18 29.26 3.06
CA ARG A 475 -8.60 29.45 4.46
C ARG A 475 -10.02 28.98 4.68
N CYS A 476 -10.30 28.43 5.85
CA CYS A 476 -11.66 28.15 6.29
C CYS A 476 -11.79 28.21 7.80
N ASN A 477 -12.75 28.99 8.29
CA ASN A 477 -13.06 29.07 9.72
C ASN A 477 -14.57 28.98 9.97
N ALA A 478 -14.95 28.20 10.98
CA ALA A 478 -16.33 27.99 11.38
C ALA A 478 -16.50 28.16 12.89
N ILE A 479 -17.73 28.47 13.31
CA ILE A 479 -18.13 28.56 14.72
C ILE A 479 -19.31 27.61 14.93
N ALA A 480 -19.30 26.90 16.05
CA ALA A 480 -20.38 26.06 16.53
C ALA A 480 -20.77 26.46 17.96
N ASP A 481 -21.85 25.87 18.47
CA ASP A 481 -22.23 26.01 19.88
C ASP A 481 -21.05 25.65 20.80
N SER A 482 -20.80 26.48 21.81
CA SER A 482 -19.66 26.34 22.73
C SER A 482 -19.54 25.00 23.47
N SER A 483 -20.62 24.22 23.50
CA SER A 483 -20.66 22.89 24.11
C SER A 483 -20.33 21.73 23.16
N LEU A 484 -20.11 21.99 21.87
CA LEU A 484 -19.85 20.99 20.83
C LEU A 484 -18.40 21.09 20.30
N GLU A 485 -17.82 19.94 19.96
CA GLU A 485 -16.48 19.89 19.34
C GLU A 485 -16.59 20.11 17.82
N LEU A 486 -15.88 21.15 17.31
CA LEU A 486 -15.88 21.50 15.90
C LEU A 486 -14.64 20.93 15.19
N THR A 487 -14.89 20.24 14.08
CA THR A 487 -13.86 19.69 13.18
C THR A 487 -13.97 20.32 11.79
N ILE A 488 -12.83 20.53 11.12
CA ILE A 488 -12.76 21.05 9.75
C ILE A 488 -12.01 20.04 8.87
N GLU A 489 -12.61 19.65 7.75
CA GLU A 489 -12.09 18.73 6.74
C GLU A 489 -12.10 19.39 5.36
N TRP A 490 -11.26 18.90 4.44
CA TRP A 490 -11.19 19.41 3.07
C TRP A 490 -11.46 18.31 2.06
N LEU A 491 -12.21 18.65 1.02
CA LEU A 491 -12.53 17.76 -0.09
C LEU A 491 -12.04 18.32 -1.42
N THR A 492 -11.66 17.42 -2.32
CA THR A 492 -11.45 17.70 -3.74
C THR A 492 -12.11 16.61 -4.56
N LYS A 493 -12.79 16.98 -5.65
CA LYS A 493 -13.56 16.03 -6.50
C LYS A 493 -14.59 15.20 -5.70
N GLY A 494 -15.07 15.73 -4.57
CA GLY A 494 -16.04 15.07 -3.68
C GLY A 494 -15.45 14.08 -2.67
N GLU A 495 -14.13 13.89 -2.63
CA GLU A 495 -13.45 12.99 -1.68
C GLU A 495 -12.65 13.77 -0.65
N ILE A 496 -12.62 13.28 0.60
CA ILE A 496 -11.80 13.86 1.68
C ILE A 496 -10.33 13.72 1.28
N ILE A 497 -9.60 14.83 1.39
CA ILE A 497 -8.17 14.88 1.09
C ILE A 497 -7.42 14.07 2.15
N ASP A 498 -6.73 13.04 1.70
CA ASP A 498 -5.81 12.27 2.52
C ASP A 498 -4.44 12.96 2.56
N PHE A 499 -4.24 13.76 3.60
CA PHE A 499 -3.00 14.50 3.83
C PHE A 499 -1.77 13.61 4.03
N GLU A 500 -1.95 12.36 4.47
CA GLU A 500 -0.83 11.41 4.70
C GLU A 500 -0.33 10.81 3.39
N ASN A 501 -1.25 10.45 2.49
CA ASN A 501 -0.92 9.82 1.21
C ASN A 501 -0.71 10.82 0.06
N GLN A 502 -1.06 12.09 0.25
CA GLN A 502 -0.89 13.14 -0.75
C GLN A 502 -0.01 14.28 -0.21
N PRO A 503 1.33 14.12 -0.22
CA PRO A 503 2.25 15.04 0.48
C PRO A 503 2.27 16.48 -0.06
N ARG A 504 1.61 16.73 -1.21
CA ARG A 504 1.44 18.09 -1.74
C ARG A 504 0.33 18.85 -1.03
N PHE A 505 -0.71 18.17 -0.55
CA PHE A 505 -1.77 18.77 0.24
C PHE A 505 -1.37 18.74 1.72
N ILE A 506 -1.48 19.88 2.39
CA ILE A 506 -1.02 20.08 3.76
C ILE A 506 -2.12 20.79 4.54
N ARG A 507 -2.47 20.28 5.71
CA ARG A 507 -3.38 20.95 6.65
C ARG A 507 -2.57 21.83 7.58
N THR A 508 -2.89 23.12 7.63
CA THR A 508 -2.22 24.10 8.51
C THR A 508 -2.80 24.06 9.93
N SER A 509 -2.15 24.74 10.88
CA SER A 509 -2.56 24.80 12.29
C SER A 509 -3.93 25.45 12.51
N ASP A 510 -4.37 26.31 11.60
CA ASP A 510 -5.70 26.95 11.60
C ASP A 510 -6.73 26.17 10.77
N ASN A 511 -6.44 24.92 10.41
CA ASN A 511 -7.27 24.04 9.57
C ASN A 511 -7.46 24.47 8.11
N SER A 512 -6.66 25.40 7.60
CA SER A 512 -6.63 25.75 6.18
C SER A 512 -5.99 24.64 5.33
N LEU A 513 -6.37 24.58 4.05
CA LEU A 513 -5.77 23.67 3.07
C LEU A 513 -4.66 24.37 2.30
N MET A 514 -3.44 23.86 2.39
CA MET A 514 -2.29 24.32 1.63
C MET A 514 -1.91 23.30 0.57
N ILE A 515 -1.78 23.70 -0.70
CA ILE A 515 -1.37 22.87 -1.83
C ILE A 515 0.02 23.34 -2.24
N SER A 516 1.04 22.51 -2.03
CA SER A 516 2.42 22.78 -2.41
C SER A 516 2.75 22.24 -3.80
N LYS A 517 3.52 22.99 -4.58
CA LYS A 517 3.92 22.65 -5.96
C LYS A 517 2.70 22.29 -6.83
N THR A 518 1.87 23.29 -7.09
CA THR A 518 0.66 23.16 -7.91
C THR A 518 0.98 22.60 -9.31
N ILE A 519 0.10 21.77 -9.85
CA ILE A 519 0.15 21.24 -11.21
C ILE A 519 -1.17 21.48 -11.92
N GLU A 520 -1.18 21.30 -13.23
CA GLU A 520 -2.39 21.49 -14.04
C GLU A 520 -3.61 20.75 -13.50
N LEU A 521 -3.41 19.51 -13.06
CA LEU A 521 -4.43 18.59 -12.55
C LEU A 521 -5.02 18.98 -11.19
N ASP A 522 -4.43 19.96 -10.50
CA ASP A 522 -4.98 20.53 -9.26
C ASP A 522 -6.07 21.57 -9.53
N THR A 523 -6.23 21.99 -10.80
CA THR A 523 -7.32 22.88 -11.19
C THR A 523 -8.66 22.22 -10.88
N GLY A 524 -9.51 22.89 -10.10
CA GLY A 524 -10.79 22.34 -9.68
C GLY A 524 -11.37 23.00 -8.45
N THR A 525 -12.47 22.43 -7.95
CA THR A 525 -13.17 22.91 -6.76
C THR A 525 -12.66 22.20 -5.51
N TYR A 526 -12.38 23.00 -4.48
CA TYR A 526 -12.02 22.57 -3.14
C TYR A 526 -13.13 22.96 -2.16
N THR A 527 -13.54 22.03 -1.30
CA THR A 527 -14.64 22.22 -0.36
C THR A 527 -14.12 22.14 1.06
N CYS A 528 -14.38 23.17 1.85
CA CYS A 528 -14.26 23.13 3.30
C CYS A 528 -15.53 22.54 3.91
N LEU A 529 -15.37 21.57 4.79
CA LEU A 529 -16.45 20.91 5.54
C LEU A 529 -16.22 21.12 7.03
N ALA A 530 -17.11 21.89 7.67
CA ALA A 530 -17.12 22.09 9.11
C ALA A 530 -18.21 21.21 9.75
N ARG A 531 -17.83 20.39 10.73
CA ARG A 531 -18.68 19.35 11.32
C ARG A 531 -18.58 19.32 12.85
N THR A 532 -19.73 19.15 13.49
CA THR A 532 -19.86 18.76 14.91
C THR A 532 -20.48 17.38 15.02
N ASP A 533 -20.68 16.89 16.24
CA ASP A 533 -21.48 15.70 16.52
C ASP A 533 -22.98 15.88 16.18
N LEU A 534 -23.47 17.13 16.05
CA LEU A 534 -24.88 17.43 15.81
C LEU A 534 -25.21 17.96 14.40
N ASP A 535 -24.26 18.52 13.65
CA ASP A 535 -24.50 19.06 12.30
C ASP A 535 -23.22 19.21 11.45
N GLU A 536 -23.41 19.53 10.16
CA GLU A 536 -22.32 19.83 9.23
C GLU A 536 -22.73 20.92 8.21
N VAL A 537 -21.75 21.72 7.78
CA VAL A 537 -21.89 22.79 6.77
C VAL A 537 -20.67 22.82 5.85
N MET A 538 -20.88 23.23 4.59
CA MET A 538 -19.84 23.22 3.55
C MET A 538 -19.73 24.57 2.83
N ALA A 539 -18.51 24.91 2.38
CA ALA A 539 -18.22 26.06 1.51
C ALA A 539 -17.17 25.70 0.45
N ASN A 540 -17.28 26.25 -0.75
CA ASN A 540 -16.47 25.87 -1.91
C ASN A 540 -15.62 27.04 -2.43
N ALA A 541 -14.45 26.72 -2.99
CA ALA A 541 -13.62 27.63 -3.76
C ALA A 541 -12.95 26.91 -4.95
N THR A 542 -12.49 27.65 -5.94
CA THR A 542 -11.87 27.14 -7.15
C THR A 542 -10.40 27.51 -7.25
N LEU A 543 -9.58 26.57 -7.71
CA LEU A 543 -8.18 26.80 -8.08
C LEU A 543 -8.05 26.78 -9.61
N THR A 544 -7.42 27.80 -10.18
CA THR A 544 -6.98 27.80 -11.59
C THR A 544 -5.45 27.84 -11.66
N VAL A 545 -4.84 26.79 -12.21
CA VAL A 545 -3.37 26.71 -12.39
C VAL A 545 -2.98 27.11 -13.82
N MET A 546 -2.12 28.12 -13.93
CA MET A 546 -1.59 28.69 -15.19
C MET A 546 -0.14 28.28 -15.42
N ASP A 547 0.26 28.11 -16.69
CA ASP A 547 1.63 27.72 -17.07
C ASP A 547 2.15 28.56 -18.26
N ARG A 548 3.43 28.37 -18.64
CA ARG A 548 4.08 29.00 -19.79
C ARG A 548 3.44 28.53 -21.11
N PRO A 549 3.49 29.30 -22.20
CA PRO A 549 2.84 28.94 -23.46
C PRO A 549 3.50 27.73 -24.14
N ASN A 550 2.78 27.11 -25.08
CA ASN A 550 3.34 26.06 -25.93
C ASN A 550 4.26 26.65 -27.03
N PRO A 551 5.26 25.89 -27.51
CA PRO A 551 6.20 26.36 -28.54
C PRO A 551 5.49 26.75 -29.85
N PRO A 552 5.74 27.93 -30.44
CA PRO A 552 5.18 28.34 -31.73
C PRO A 552 5.65 27.49 -32.93
N THR A 553 4.97 27.61 -34.07
CA THR A 553 5.38 26.98 -35.35
C THR A 553 5.67 28.04 -36.41
N LEU A 554 6.86 28.02 -37.01
CA LEU A 554 7.21 28.89 -38.14
C LEU A 554 6.39 28.54 -39.39
N THR A 555 5.93 29.55 -40.12
CA THR A 555 5.19 29.39 -41.39
C THR A 555 5.98 29.88 -42.60
N ALA A 556 6.76 30.96 -42.50
CA ALA A 556 7.60 31.47 -43.58
C ALA A 556 8.76 32.36 -43.08
N VAL A 557 9.85 32.43 -43.85
CA VAL A 557 10.94 33.41 -43.69
C VAL A 557 11.34 33.97 -45.06
N THR A 558 11.32 35.29 -45.24
CA THR A 558 11.65 35.97 -46.52
C THR A 558 12.77 36.99 -46.33
N CYS A 559 13.83 36.94 -47.16
CA CYS A 559 15.01 37.81 -47.02
C CYS A 559 15.22 38.75 -48.20
N LYS A 560 15.46 40.04 -47.92
CA LYS A 560 15.69 41.07 -48.93
C LYS A 560 16.71 42.12 -48.47
N GLY A 561 17.88 42.12 -49.08
CA GLY A 561 18.92 43.12 -48.81
C GLY A 561 19.51 42.99 -47.40
N LYS A 562 19.17 43.94 -46.50
CA LYS A 562 19.61 43.96 -45.09
C LYS A 562 18.47 43.64 -44.11
N VAL A 563 17.35 43.11 -44.58
CA VAL A 563 16.19 42.76 -43.73
C VAL A 563 15.66 41.37 -44.03
N ALA A 564 15.12 40.72 -43.00
CA ALA A 564 14.39 39.45 -43.07
C ALA A 564 13.00 39.59 -42.43
N LYS A 565 11.97 38.96 -43.01
CA LYS A 565 10.61 38.87 -42.45
C LYS A 565 10.34 37.44 -42.00
N ILE A 566 9.95 37.23 -40.75
CA ILE A 566 9.68 35.93 -40.11
C ILE A 566 8.19 35.84 -39.78
N GLU A 567 7.53 34.71 -40.04
CA GLU A 567 6.07 34.50 -39.84
C GLU A 567 5.81 33.18 -39.08
N TRP A 568 4.81 33.12 -38.18
CA TRP A 568 4.53 31.96 -37.31
C TRP A 568 3.05 31.85 -36.85
N VAL A 569 2.71 30.75 -36.17
CA VAL A 569 1.42 30.50 -35.49
C VAL A 569 1.61 30.01 -34.05
N SER A 570 0.69 30.35 -33.15
CA SER A 570 0.70 29.97 -31.72
C SER A 570 0.02 28.62 -31.46
N ASN A 571 0.57 27.79 -30.56
CA ASN A 571 0.07 26.43 -30.27
C ASN A 571 -0.61 26.27 -28.88
N GLY A 572 -1.04 27.37 -28.26
CA GLY A 572 -1.74 27.37 -26.96
C GLY A 572 -1.03 28.20 -25.90
N ASP A 573 -1.82 28.87 -25.06
CA ASP A 573 -1.40 29.86 -24.07
C ASP A 573 -1.43 29.34 -22.61
N ASN A 574 -1.88 28.10 -22.41
CA ASN A 574 -1.94 27.41 -21.11
C ASN A 574 -2.63 28.22 -20.00
N ARG A 575 -3.80 28.79 -20.33
CA ARG A 575 -4.66 29.60 -19.44
C ARG A 575 -4.04 30.92 -18.99
N SER A 576 -3.03 31.43 -19.71
CA SER A 576 -2.46 32.75 -19.50
C SER A 576 -2.05 33.39 -20.84
N PRO A 577 -2.62 34.55 -21.21
CA PRO A 577 -2.50 35.10 -22.56
C PRO A 577 -1.04 35.43 -22.94
N ILE A 578 -0.69 35.16 -24.21
CA ILE A 578 0.63 35.49 -24.76
C ILE A 578 0.78 37.02 -24.83
N LEU A 579 1.81 37.53 -24.17
CA LEU A 579 2.13 38.96 -24.07
C LEU A 579 3.01 39.42 -25.22
N ASN A 580 4.04 38.63 -25.55
CA ASN A 580 5.01 38.92 -26.60
C ASN A 580 5.68 37.64 -27.15
N TYR A 581 6.38 37.79 -28.26
CA TYR A 581 7.26 36.76 -28.83
C TYR A 581 8.72 37.21 -28.81
N ILE A 582 9.61 36.24 -28.75
CA ILE A 582 11.05 36.42 -28.89
C ILE A 582 11.49 35.69 -30.16
N ILE A 583 12.20 36.40 -31.03
CA ILE A 583 12.82 35.87 -32.23
C ILE A 583 14.30 35.73 -31.95
N GLU A 584 14.81 34.53 -32.16
CA GLU A 584 16.22 34.22 -32.07
C GLU A 584 16.78 33.86 -33.44
N TYR A 585 18.08 34.04 -33.63
CA TYR A 585 18.80 33.69 -34.84
C TYR A 585 20.10 32.97 -34.55
N ASN A 586 20.56 32.13 -35.47
CA ASN A 586 21.95 31.70 -35.52
C ASN A 586 22.58 32.13 -36.86
N THR A 587 23.90 32.00 -36.97
CA THR A 587 24.61 32.25 -38.24
C THR A 587 25.48 31.08 -38.64
N SER A 588 25.94 31.04 -39.90
CA SER A 588 26.96 30.06 -40.34
C SER A 588 28.29 30.15 -39.57
N PHE A 589 28.57 31.27 -38.89
CA PHE A 589 29.75 31.42 -38.04
C PHE A 589 29.53 30.88 -36.62
N THR A 590 28.27 30.76 -36.19
CA THR A 590 27.85 30.36 -34.85
C THR A 590 26.65 29.38 -34.91
N PRO A 591 26.80 28.21 -35.57
CA PRO A 591 25.66 27.35 -35.87
C PRO A 591 24.98 26.73 -34.64
N ASP A 592 25.73 26.53 -33.56
CA ASP A 592 25.26 25.86 -32.34
C ASP A 592 24.60 26.81 -31.32
N THR A 593 24.60 28.12 -31.59
CA THR A 593 24.13 29.14 -30.65
C THR A 593 23.10 30.04 -31.30
N TYR A 594 21.94 30.19 -30.67
CA TYR A 594 20.90 31.13 -31.07
C TYR A 594 20.94 32.36 -30.17
N ASP A 595 21.16 33.52 -30.77
CA ASP A 595 21.14 34.82 -30.12
C ASP A 595 19.76 35.47 -30.27
N ILE A 596 19.35 36.27 -29.29
CA ILE A 596 18.09 37.01 -29.36
C ILE A 596 18.23 38.15 -30.37
N LEU A 597 17.36 38.13 -31.38
CA LEU A 597 17.27 39.17 -32.41
C LEU A 597 16.28 40.26 -32.04
N SER A 598 15.14 39.88 -31.47
CA SER A 598 14.05 40.76 -31.07
C SER A 598 13.23 40.09 -29.97
N ASP A 599 13.04 40.74 -28.84
CA ASP A 599 12.22 40.26 -27.71
C ASP A 599 10.98 41.14 -27.43
N GLU A 600 10.78 42.20 -28.22
CA GLU A 600 9.67 43.15 -28.09
C GLU A 600 8.52 42.91 -29.10
N VAL A 601 8.40 41.70 -29.65
CA VAL A 601 7.37 41.40 -30.66
C VAL A 601 5.99 41.27 -29.98
N PRO A 602 4.96 42.04 -30.35
CA PRO A 602 3.65 41.97 -29.71
C PRO A 602 3.01 40.56 -29.75
N GLY A 603 2.34 40.15 -28.67
CA GLY A 603 1.73 38.81 -28.56
C GLY A 603 0.55 38.56 -29.52
N THR A 604 -0.01 39.62 -30.11
CA THR A 604 -1.04 39.55 -31.16
C THR A 604 -0.47 39.33 -32.55
N ASP A 605 0.84 39.53 -32.73
CA ASP A 605 1.48 39.48 -34.03
C ASP A 605 1.83 38.05 -34.42
N PHE A 606 1.83 37.82 -35.72
CA PHE A 606 2.15 36.54 -36.36
C PHE A 606 3.26 36.69 -37.42
N ALA A 607 3.85 37.88 -37.52
CA ALA A 607 4.95 38.21 -38.42
C ALA A 607 5.79 39.37 -37.89
N TRP A 608 7.11 39.35 -38.15
CA TRP A 608 8.04 40.43 -37.74
C TRP A 608 9.17 40.63 -38.74
N VAL A 609 9.68 41.87 -38.85
CA VAL A 609 10.80 42.22 -39.74
C VAL A 609 12.02 42.60 -38.92
N VAL A 610 13.17 42.01 -39.24
CA VAL A 610 14.45 42.16 -38.51
C VAL A 610 15.57 42.62 -39.44
N ASN A 611 16.56 43.32 -38.88
CA ASN A 611 17.76 43.73 -39.60
C ASN A 611 18.83 42.64 -39.58
N THR A 612 19.61 42.55 -40.66
CA THR A 612 20.68 41.56 -40.83
C THR A 612 22.00 42.23 -41.19
N THR A 613 23.13 41.72 -40.71
CA THR A 613 24.46 42.24 -41.07
C THR A 613 24.97 41.65 -42.39
N PRO A 614 25.78 42.41 -43.15
CA PRO A 614 26.48 41.95 -44.35
C PRO A 614 27.28 40.65 -44.16
N TRP A 615 27.38 39.83 -45.21
CA TRP A 615 28.21 38.61 -45.29
C TRP A 615 27.87 37.52 -44.25
N ASN A 616 26.59 37.27 -44.02
CA ASN A 616 26.11 36.29 -43.05
C ASN A 616 25.01 35.39 -43.64
N ASN A 617 24.93 34.16 -43.13
CA ASN A 617 23.87 33.19 -43.41
C ASN A 617 23.07 32.93 -42.14
N TYR A 618 21.81 33.36 -42.07
CA TYR A 618 20.96 33.31 -40.88
C TYR A 618 19.97 32.14 -40.91
N THR A 619 19.68 31.52 -39.77
CA THR A 619 18.41 30.81 -39.53
C THR A 619 17.72 31.37 -38.29
N TYR A 620 16.40 31.32 -38.23
CA TYR A 620 15.58 31.95 -37.19
C TYR A 620 14.67 30.95 -36.48
N ARG A 621 14.28 31.25 -35.23
CA ARG A 621 13.24 30.54 -34.47
C ARG A 621 12.48 31.50 -33.55
N VAL A 622 11.29 31.11 -33.11
CA VAL A 622 10.35 31.96 -32.34
C VAL A 622 9.98 31.30 -31.01
N ILE A 623 9.88 32.09 -29.95
CA ILE A 623 9.48 31.69 -28.59
C ILE A 623 8.31 32.56 -28.16
N ALA A 624 7.26 31.98 -27.57
CA ALA A 624 6.12 32.72 -27.00
C ALA A 624 6.37 33.04 -25.52
N VAL A 625 5.85 34.17 -25.05
CA VAL A 625 6.00 34.62 -23.66
C VAL A 625 4.65 35.06 -23.10
N ASN A 626 4.26 34.54 -21.94
CA ASN A 626 3.11 35.04 -21.17
C ASN A 626 3.57 35.52 -19.78
N LYS A 627 2.62 35.87 -18.89
CA LYS A 627 2.94 36.35 -17.53
C LYS A 627 3.73 35.33 -16.68
N ILE A 628 3.69 34.05 -17.03
CA ILE A 628 4.38 32.95 -16.32
C ILE A 628 5.82 32.76 -16.84
N GLY A 629 6.03 32.93 -18.14
CA GLY A 629 7.37 32.87 -18.73
C GLY A 629 7.41 32.43 -20.19
N ARG A 630 8.62 32.05 -20.63
CA ARG A 630 8.95 31.69 -22.02
C ARG A 630 8.63 30.24 -22.36
N SER A 631 8.03 29.99 -23.52
CA SER A 631 7.86 28.66 -24.11
C SER A 631 9.20 28.02 -24.47
N LEU A 632 9.20 26.74 -24.88
CA LEU A 632 10.32 26.22 -25.66
C LEU A 632 10.34 26.90 -27.06
N PRO A 633 11.50 26.96 -27.73
CA PRO A 633 11.60 27.54 -29.08
C PRO A 633 10.89 26.71 -30.14
N SER A 634 10.47 27.36 -31.22
CA SER A 634 10.02 26.70 -32.45
C SER A 634 11.16 25.90 -33.11
N GLY A 635 10.81 25.10 -34.13
CA GLY A 635 11.80 24.67 -35.13
C GLY A 635 12.47 25.87 -35.82
N HIS A 636 13.65 25.66 -36.41
CA HIS A 636 14.41 26.70 -37.09
C HIS A 636 14.00 26.88 -38.56
N SER A 637 14.25 28.05 -39.14
CA SER A 637 13.97 28.38 -40.54
C SER A 637 15.00 27.83 -41.52
N GLU A 638 14.69 27.92 -42.83
CA GLU A 638 15.71 27.80 -43.88
C GLU A 638 16.74 28.96 -43.83
N VAL A 639 17.86 28.78 -44.53
CA VAL A 639 19.01 29.68 -44.51
C VAL A 639 18.77 30.95 -45.33
N CYS A 640 19.16 32.10 -44.78
CA CYS A 640 19.00 33.44 -45.33
C CYS A 640 20.35 34.19 -45.48
N SER A 641 20.81 34.48 -46.71
CA SER A 641 22.15 35.04 -46.98
C SER A 641 22.19 36.54 -47.30
N THR A 642 23.25 37.28 -46.89
CA THR A 642 23.42 38.75 -47.07
C THR A 642 24.70 39.16 -47.85
N PRO A 643 24.74 40.35 -48.52
CA PRO A 643 25.91 40.84 -49.31
C PRO A 643 27.06 41.42 -48.44
N THR A 644 28.26 41.71 -48.99
CA THR A 644 29.48 42.21 -48.25
C THR A 644 29.59 43.75 -48.06
N SER A 645 30.39 44.25 -47.09
CA SER A 645 30.61 45.68 -46.73
C SER A 645 31.93 45.96 -45.92
N VAL A 646 32.31 47.23 -45.70
CA VAL A 646 33.35 47.66 -44.71
C VAL A 646 32.92 47.36 -43.26
N PRO A 647 33.84 47.26 -42.27
CA PRO A 647 33.49 47.10 -40.86
C PRO A 647 32.74 48.34 -40.35
N TYR A 648 31.75 48.14 -39.48
CA TYR A 648 30.97 49.25 -38.94
C TYR A 648 31.45 49.79 -37.59
N LYS A 649 32.40 49.10 -36.96
CA LYS A 649 32.93 49.47 -35.64
C LYS A 649 34.41 49.13 -35.47
N ASN A 650 35.06 49.78 -34.50
CA ASN A 650 36.40 49.43 -34.01
C ASN A 650 36.30 48.49 -32.79
N PRO A 651 37.42 47.86 -32.36
CA PRO A 651 37.45 46.99 -31.19
C PRO A 651 37.04 47.68 -29.88
N ASP A 652 36.29 46.96 -29.06
CA ASP A 652 35.89 47.38 -27.71
C ASP A 652 36.91 46.91 -26.64
N ASN A 653 36.71 47.28 -25.38
CA ASN A 653 37.51 46.86 -24.21
C ASN A 653 39.02 47.09 -24.38
N LEU A 654 39.40 48.29 -24.81
CA LEU A 654 40.79 48.68 -24.85
C LEU A 654 41.33 48.83 -23.41
N GLU A 655 42.48 48.24 -23.11
CA GLU A 655 43.20 48.28 -21.82
C GLU A 655 44.70 48.48 -22.05
N GLY A 656 45.42 49.01 -21.05
CA GLY A 656 46.86 49.22 -21.15
C GLY A 656 47.58 49.18 -19.80
N GLU A 657 48.32 48.11 -19.54
CA GLU A 657 49.09 47.94 -18.30
C GLU A 657 50.37 47.14 -18.54
N GLY A 658 51.48 47.54 -17.91
CA GLY A 658 52.76 46.85 -18.01
C GLY A 658 52.83 45.60 -17.13
N THR A 659 53.37 44.51 -17.66
CA THR A 659 53.63 43.27 -16.91
C THR A 659 55.01 43.25 -16.25
N THR A 660 55.95 44.04 -16.78
CA THR A 660 57.27 44.30 -16.21
C THR A 660 57.44 45.80 -15.95
N PRO A 661 58.40 46.21 -15.11
CA PRO A 661 58.67 47.63 -14.86
C PRO A 661 58.99 48.47 -16.09
N ASN A 662 59.27 47.86 -17.25
CA ASN A 662 59.74 48.56 -18.44
C ASN A 662 58.91 48.30 -19.72
N ASN A 663 57.71 47.74 -19.60
CA ASN A 663 56.86 47.50 -20.76
C ASN A 663 55.44 48.06 -20.58
N LEU A 664 54.71 48.15 -21.69
CA LEU A 664 53.30 48.48 -21.75
C LEU A 664 52.58 47.44 -22.62
N VAL A 665 51.62 46.71 -22.05
CA VAL A 665 50.80 45.75 -22.80
C VAL A 665 49.44 46.37 -23.10
N ILE A 666 49.15 46.61 -24.38
CA ILE A 666 47.87 47.13 -24.88
C ILE A 666 47.00 45.95 -25.24
N LYS A 667 45.78 45.86 -24.71
CA LYS A 667 44.84 44.76 -24.97
C LYS A 667 43.51 45.30 -25.50
N TRP A 668 42.83 44.58 -26.38
CA TRP A 668 41.50 44.92 -26.88
C TRP A 668 40.67 43.64 -27.11
N ARG A 669 39.35 43.79 -27.28
CA ARG A 669 38.46 42.69 -27.66
C ARG A 669 38.39 42.56 -29.18
N PRO A 670 38.82 41.43 -29.77
CA PRO A 670 38.66 41.17 -31.19
C PRO A 670 37.20 41.29 -31.65
N LEU A 671 36.98 41.85 -32.86
CA LEU A 671 35.67 41.87 -33.49
C LEU A 671 35.24 40.44 -33.87
N ALA A 672 33.98 40.12 -33.55
CA ALA A 672 33.38 38.83 -33.91
C ALA A 672 33.24 38.70 -35.43
N GLN A 673 33.28 37.47 -35.95
CA GLN A 673 33.25 37.23 -37.40
C GLN A 673 32.01 37.81 -38.09
N VAL A 674 30.86 37.81 -37.41
CA VAL A 674 29.61 38.44 -37.86
C VAL A 674 29.75 39.95 -38.14
N ASP A 675 30.69 40.62 -37.46
CA ASP A 675 30.98 42.06 -37.59
C ASP A 675 32.11 42.35 -38.59
N HIS A 676 32.73 41.32 -39.17
CA HIS A 676 33.81 41.51 -40.15
C HIS A 676 33.29 42.15 -41.43
N ASN A 677 32.01 41.90 -41.76
CA ASN A 677 31.27 42.43 -42.91
C ASN A 677 31.84 42.09 -44.30
N ALA A 678 33.08 41.58 -44.38
CA ALA A 678 33.74 40.99 -45.55
C ALA A 678 34.96 40.16 -45.06
N PRO A 679 35.58 39.35 -45.93
CA PRO A 679 36.83 38.66 -45.60
C PRO A 679 37.98 39.61 -45.25
N GLY A 680 38.98 39.10 -44.52
CA GLY A 680 40.28 39.77 -44.35
C GLY A 680 40.37 40.88 -43.29
N LEU A 681 39.63 40.80 -42.17
CA LEU A 681 39.73 41.77 -41.07
C LEU A 681 41.14 41.82 -40.43
N GLN A 682 41.65 43.02 -40.11
CA GLN A 682 42.94 43.29 -39.44
C GLN A 682 42.83 44.52 -38.49
N TYR A 683 43.84 44.77 -37.65
CA TYR A 683 43.90 45.94 -36.76
C TYR A 683 45.18 46.78 -36.88
N ARG A 684 45.09 48.04 -36.46
CA ARG A 684 46.22 48.96 -36.28
C ARG A 684 46.20 49.59 -34.89
N VAL A 685 47.27 49.41 -34.11
CA VAL A 685 47.43 49.84 -32.71
C VAL A 685 48.30 51.10 -32.64
N TYR A 686 47.94 52.07 -31.79
CA TYR A 686 48.64 53.33 -31.62
C TYR A 686 48.97 53.62 -30.14
N TRP A 687 50.14 54.23 -29.86
CA TRP A 687 50.52 54.68 -28.50
C TRP A 687 51.38 55.96 -28.47
N ARG A 688 51.24 56.76 -27.40
CA ARG A 688 52.08 57.95 -27.11
C ARG A 688 52.19 58.21 -25.60
N ARG A 689 53.24 58.91 -25.15
CA ARG A 689 53.37 59.34 -23.74
C ARG A 689 52.28 60.39 -23.42
N ASP A 690 51.65 60.31 -22.25
CA ASP A 690 50.58 61.25 -21.84
C ASP A 690 51.15 62.58 -21.34
N ILE A 691 51.85 63.27 -22.25
CA ILE A 691 52.45 64.59 -22.06
C ILE A 691 52.15 65.47 -23.28
N PRO A 692 52.16 66.81 -23.13
CA PRO A 692 51.82 67.72 -24.23
C PRO A 692 52.64 67.55 -25.52
N SER A 693 53.89 67.07 -25.42
CA SER A 693 54.80 66.86 -26.56
C SER A 693 54.81 65.42 -27.12
N GLY A 694 53.87 64.56 -26.73
CA GLY A 694 53.85 63.14 -27.11
C GLY A 694 53.40 62.90 -28.56
N THR A 695 54.21 62.18 -29.36
CA THR A 695 53.89 61.76 -30.73
C THR A 695 53.33 60.33 -30.79
N TRP A 696 52.39 60.08 -31.70
CA TRP A 696 51.81 58.75 -31.92
C TRP A 696 52.78 57.83 -32.65
N ASN A 697 52.97 56.64 -32.09
CA ASN A 697 53.59 55.49 -32.75
C ASN A 697 52.50 54.49 -33.13
N SER A 698 52.75 53.61 -34.11
CA SER A 698 51.76 52.61 -34.53
C SER A 698 52.35 51.28 -34.99
N ALA A 699 51.56 50.20 -34.88
CA ALA A 699 51.87 48.87 -35.39
C ALA A 699 50.62 48.18 -35.98
N GLU A 700 50.81 47.36 -37.02
CA GLU A 700 49.73 46.57 -37.64
C GLU A 700 49.68 45.14 -37.09
N VAL A 701 48.46 44.64 -36.92
CA VAL A 701 48.16 43.31 -36.38
C VAL A 701 47.32 42.56 -37.40
N ARG A 702 47.94 41.57 -38.07
CA ARG A 702 47.33 40.81 -39.16
C ARG A 702 46.37 39.72 -38.70
N ASP A 703 46.62 39.12 -37.54
CA ASP A 703 45.71 38.14 -36.97
C ASP A 703 44.54 38.86 -36.30
N TRP A 704 43.35 38.76 -36.88
CA TRP A 704 42.14 39.37 -36.32
C TRP A 704 41.77 38.82 -34.95
N ARG A 705 42.30 37.65 -34.55
CA ARG A 705 42.09 37.06 -33.22
C ARG A 705 43.03 37.62 -32.17
N GLN A 706 44.14 38.23 -32.58
CA GLN A 706 45.09 38.81 -31.65
C GLN A 706 44.40 39.95 -30.89
N SER A 707 44.50 39.87 -29.57
CA SER A 707 43.83 40.74 -28.61
C SER A 707 44.80 41.61 -27.82
N SER A 708 46.09 41.58 -28.15
CA SER A 708 47.09 42.38 -27.45
C SER A 708 48.32 42.73 -28.27
N TYR A 709 49.04 43.77 -27.85
CA TYR A 709 50.31 44.21 -28.39
C TYR A 709 51.19 44.77 -27.27
N THR A 710 52.43 44.31 -27.16
CA THR A 710 53.37 44.74 -26.11
C THR A 710 54.40 45.72 -26.66
N VAL A 711 54.58 46.84 -25.96
CA VAL A 711 55.60 47.84 -26.21
C VAL A 711 56.69 47.72 -25.13
N GLU A 712 57.92 47.45 -25.54
CA GLU A 712 59.06 47.25 -24.63
C GLU A 712 59.92 48.52 -24.49
N GLY A 713 60.73 48.61 -23.41
CA GLY A 713 61.76 49.63 -23.23
C GLY A 713 61.28 50.99 -22.70
N LEU A 714 60.18 51.01 -21.95
CA LEU A 714 59.56 52.22 -21.39
C LEU A 714 59.98 52.46 -19.92
N PRO A 715 59.87 53.69 -19.37
CA PRO A 715 60.21 53.96 -17.97
C PRO A 715 59.19 53.35 -16.99
N THR A 716 59.60 53.04 -15.75
CA THR A 716 58.75 52.41 -14.72
C THR A 716 57.58 53.27 -14.29
N PHE A 717 56.44 52.62 -14.11
CA PHE A 717 55.17 53.18 -13.66
C PHE A 717 54.85 54.57 -14.27
N THR A 718 54.91 54.66 -15.60
CA THR A 718 54.77 55.90 -16.39
C THR A 718 53.53 55.85 -17.28
N ARG A 719 52.82 56.98 -17.41
CA ARG A 719 51.53 57.12 -18.10
C ARG A 719 51.63 57.35 -19.63
N TYR A 720 50.75 56.69 -20.39
CA TYR A 720 50.62 56.70 -21.86
C TYR A 720 49.15 56.83 -22.33
N ARG A 721 48.93 57.19 -23.60
CA ARG A 721 47.64 57.17 -24.33
C ARG A 721 47.68 56.17 -25.47
N VAL A 722 46.62 55.37 -25.67
CA VAL A 722 46.57 54.31 -26.70
C VAL A 722 45.22 54.20 -27.43
N LYS A 723 45.20 53.72 -28.70
CA LYS A 723 43.99 53.42 -29.51
C LYS A 723 44.16 52.29 -30.53
N VAL A 724 43.06 51.68 -31.00
CA VAL A 724 43.06 50.58 -31.99
C VAL A 724 42.01 50.79 -33.08
N VAL A 725 42.37 50.57 -34.35
CA VAL A 725 41.50 50.74 -35.54
C VAL A 725 41.33 49.40 -36.28
N ALA A 726 40.12 49.04 -36.71
CA ALA A 726 39.83 47.85 -37.51
C ALA A 726 39.64 48.17 -39.00
N PHE A 727 40.04 47.25 -39.89
CA PHE A 727 39.86 47.38 -41.33
C PHE A 727 39.75 46.02 -42.02
N ASN A 728 39.06 45.94 -43.18
CA ASN A 728 38.95 44.73 -44.00
C ASN A 728 39.28 45.03 -45.48
N GLU A 729 39.07 44.06 -46.40
CA GLU A 729 39.34 44.24 -47.84
C GLU A 729 38.56 45.38 -48.52
N ARG A 730 37.50 45.90 -47.88
CA ARG A 730 36.71 47.02 -48.37
C ARG A 730 37.16 48.37 -47.80
N GLY A 731 37.95 48.41 -46.72
CA GLY A 731 38.45 49.64 -46.10
C GLY A 731 38.43 49.64 -44.56
N GLU A 732 38.77 50.79 -43.98
CA GLU A 732 38.74 51.04 -42.53
C GLU A 732 37.30 51.08 -41.99
N ALA A 733 37.16 50.81 -40.70
CA ALA A 733 35.89 50.94 -40.01
C ALA A 733 35.33 52.35 -40.17
N ASN A 734 34.03 52.47 -40.44
CA ASN A 734 33.39 53.77 -40.64
C ASN A 734 33.06 54.51 -39.32
N SER A 735 33.50 53.98 -38.17
CA SER A 735 33.43 54.62 -36.85
C SER A 735 34.80 55.12 -36.39
N GLY A 736 34.86 56.16 -35.54
CA GLY A 736 36.12 56.59 -34.90
C GLY A 736 36.64 55.60 -33.83
N PRO A 737 37.96 55.52 -33.56
CA PRO A 737 38.54 54.65 -32.51
C PRO A 737 38.54 55.28 -31.11
N TRP A 738 38.45 54.46 -30.06
CA TRP A 738 38.54 54.89 -28.66
C TRP A 738 40.00 55.17 -28.23
N GLU A 739 40.21 56.23 -27.42
CA GLU A 739 41.51 56.58 -26.83
C GLU A 739 41.47 56.40 -25.29
N ILE A 740 42.40 55.64 -24.70
CA ILE A 740 42.48 55.40 -23.24
C ILE A 740 43.82 55.79 -22.64
N GLU A 741 43.91 55.78 -21.30
CA GLU A 741 45.15 55.90 -20.53
C GLU A 741 45.74 54.54 -20.18
N ALA A 742 47.06 54.46 -20.06
CA ALA A 742 47.79 53.24 -19.75
C ALA A 742 49.05 53.50 -18.92
N TYR A 743 49.49 52.53 -18.11
CA TYR A 743 50.72 52.64 -17.31
C TYR A 743 51.69 51.50 -17.61
N THR A 744 52.99 51.75 -17.49
CA THR A 744 54.01 50.70 -17.44
C THR A 744 54.04 50.04 -16.05
N GLY A 745 54.69 48.88 -15.90
CA GLY A 745 54.54 48.04 -14.69
C GLY A 745 55.14 48.60 -13.39
N GLU A 746 54.71 48.04 -12.25
CA GLU A 746 55.16 48.35 -10.87
C GLU A 746 56.49 47.67 -10.49
N ASP A 747 57.16 48.15 -9.43
CA ASP A 747 58.40 47.62 -8.84
C ASP A 747 58.43 47.76 -7.30
N THR A 748 59.41 47.20 -6.61
CA THR A 748 59.49 47.11 -5.14
C THR A 748 59.56 48.50 -4.45
N PRO A 749 58.75 48.76 -3.40
CA PRO A 749 58.86 49.99 -2.61
C PRO A 749 60.24 50.13 -1.96
N MET A 750 60.82 51.33 -1.98
CA MET A 750 62.20 51.56 -1.53
C MET A 750 62.34 51.85 -0.03
N ASP A 751 61.33 52.44 0.62
CA ASP A 751 61.44 52.95 2.00
C ASP A 751 60.52 52.20 2.99
N ALA A 752 60.96 52.08 4.24
CA ALA A 752 60.20 51.51 5.35
C ALA A 752 59.44 52.61 6.15
N PRO A 753 58.32 52.29 6.82
CA PRO A 753 57.67 53.22 7.75
C PRO A 753 58.59 53.56 8.93
N THR A 754 58.61 54.84 9.33
CA THR A 754 59.49 55.32 10.42
C THR A 754 58.72 55.53 11.73
N ASN A 755 59.41 55.63 12.87
CA ASN A 755 58.82 55.90 14.20
C ASN A 755 57.77 54.87 14.66
N PHE A 756 58.06 53.57 14.53
CA PHE A 756 57.16 52.51 14.98
C PHE A 756 57.21 52.34 16.52
N THR A 757 56.10 52.58 17.22
CA THR A 757 56.04 52.64 18.70
C THR A 757 54.80 51.95 19.31
N LEU A 758 54.94 51.39 20.52
CA LEU A 758 53.84 50.87 21.35
C LEU A 758 53.17 51.99 22.15
N ILE A 759 51.85 52.12 22.05
CA ILE A 759 51.05 53.10 22.81
C ILE A 759 50.61 52.52 24.16
N GLN A 760 49.86 51.42 24.16
CA GLN A 760 49.37 50.77 25.39
C GLN A 760 49.00 49.30 25.16
N VAL A 761 49.10 48.47 26.22
CA VAL A 761 48.57 47.10 26.26
C VAL A 761 47.18 47.15 26.88
N THR A 762 46.15 46.74 26.13
CA THR A 762 44.72 46.86 26.51
C THR A 762 44.13 45.57 27.08
N GLY A 763 44.86 44.46 27.03
CA GLY A 763 44.40 43.17 27.56
C GLY A 763 45.37 42.02 27.27
N PRO A 764 45.04 40.78 27.66
CA PRO A 764 45.92 39.61 27.54
C PRO A 764 46.40 39.32 26.12
N MET A 765 45.68 39.77 25.11
CA MET A 765 46.01 39.56 23.70
C MET A 765 46.07 40.86 22.89
N THR A 766 45.94 42.03 23.52
CA THR A 766 45.61 43.26 22.78
C THR A 766 46.53 44.45 23.11
N ALA A 767 47.02 45.17 22.10
CA ALA A 767 47.82 46.38 22.26
C ALA A 767 47.70 47.35 21.07
N ILE A 768 47.96 48.64 21.28
CA ILE A 768 47.88 49.71 20.27
C ILE A 768 49.29 50.12 19.81
N LEU A 769 49.53 50.18 18.49
CA LEU A 769 50.82 50.52 17.84
C LEU A 769 50.68 51.73 16.89
N SER A 770 51.76 52.49 16.62
CA SER A 770 51.76 53.72 15.78
C SER A 770 53.04 53.88 14.93
N TRP A 771 52.98 54.59 13.77
CA TRP A 771 54.10 54.87 12.83
C TRP A 771 53.89 56.13 11.94
N ASN A 772 54.93 56.54 11.19
CA ASN A 772 54.92 57.61 10.19
C ASN A 772 54.76 57.07 8.74
N PRO A 773 54.09 57.80 7.81
CA PRO A 773 53.91 57.39 6.41
C PRO A 773 55.17 57.36 5.52
N VAL A 774 55.06 56.75 4.33
CA VAL A 774 56.15 56.57 3.33
C VAL A 774 55.95 57.54 2.13
N GLU A 775 57.04 58.02 1.52
CA GLU A 775 57.04 58.98 0.40
C GLU A 775 56.47 58.39 -0.92
N PRO A 776 55.65 59.13 -1.70
CA PRO A 776 54.99 58.60 -2.89
C PRO A 776 55.93 58.06 -3.98
N GLN A 777 57.10 58.67 -4.15
CA GLN A 777 58.04 58.29 -5.21
C GLN A 777 58.77 56.97 -4.91
N SER A 778 58.95 56.63 -3.63
CA SER A 778 59.56 55.37 -3.24
C SER A 778 58.60 54.19 -3.35
N LEU A 779 57.29 54.41 -3.55
CA LEU A 779 56.28 53.34 -3.64
C LEU A 779 56.36 52.56 -4.96
N ARG A 780 56.87 53.18 -6.05
CA ARG A 780 57.13 52.56 -7.37
C ARG A 780 55.98 51.69 -7.90
N GLY A 781 54.74 52.09 -7.61
CA GLY A 781 53.54 51.35 -7.96
C GLY A 781 52.31 51.87 -7.24
N HIS A 782 51.23 51.10 -7.27
CA HIS A 782 49.97 51.46 -6.61
C HIS A 782 50.04 51.14 -5.12
N PHE A 783 50.20 52.15 -4.27
CA PHE A 783 50.31 51.98 -2.82
C PHE A 783 49.06 51.33 -2.20
N LYS A 784 49.25 50.23 -1.44
CA LYS A 784 48.15 49.43 -0.85
C LYS A 784 48.03 49.59 0.66
N GLY A 785 49.13 49.75 1.38
CA GLY A 785 49.10 50.00 2.82
C GLY A 785 50.32 49.48 3.57
N TYR A 786 50.11 49.08 4.82
CA TYR A 786 51.14 48.59 5.72
C TYR A 786 50.87 47.16 6.20
N LYS A 787 51.91 46.45 6.64
CA LYS A 787 51.82 45.15 7.30
C LYS A 787 52.56 45.17 8.63
N ILE A 788 51.87 44.84 9.72
CA ILE A 788 52.46 44.65 11.04
C ILE A 788 52.75 43.16 11.24
N GLN A 789 53.98 42.80 11.55
CA GLN A 789 54.42 41.43 11.82
C GLN A 789 54.64 41.24 13.31
N THR A 790 54.13 40.16 13.92
CA THR A 790 54.20 39.90 15.38
C THR A 790 54.60 38.46 15.73
N TRP A 791 55.31 38.23 16.83
CA TRP A 791 55.70 36.89 17.31
C TRP A 791 55.96 36.91 18.83
N THR A 792 56.19 35.76 19.46
CA THR A 792 56.67 35.70 20.85
C THR A 792 58.10 35.19 20.93
N GLU A 793 58.73 35.35 22.10
CA GLU A 793 60.05 34.76 22.36
C GLU A 793 60.05 33.23 22.18
N ALA A 794 58.96 32.56 22.54
CA ALA A 794 58.81 31.11 22.38
C ALA A 794 58.59 30.70 20.92
N ASP A 795 57.87 31.52 20.14
CA ASP A 795 57.55 31.25 18.73
C ASP A 795 58.77 31.46 17.82
N GLY A 796 59.62 32.45 18.12
CA GLY A 796 60.70 32.92 17.25
C GLY A 796 60.19 33.70 16.02
N GLU A 797 61.08 34.44 15.35
CA GLU A 797 60.72 35.27 14.18
C GLU A 797 60.23 34.43 12.99
N GLU A 798 60.67 33.18 12.88
CA GLU A 798 60.26 32.26 11.81
C GLU A 798 58.75 31.95 11.83
N ASN A 799 58.10 32.11 12.98
CA ASN A 799 56.67 31.89 13.18
C ASN A 799 55.91 33.20 13.40
N LEU A 800 56.33 34.27 12.71
CA LEU A 800 55.64 35.56 12.77
C LEU A 800 54.25 35.53 12.14
N ARG A 801 53.36 36.36 12.70
CA ARG A 801 51.96 36.58 12.30
C ARG A 801 51.87 37.94 11.61
N GLU A 802 51.21 38.04 10.45
CA GLU A 802 51.04 39.29 9.71
C GLU A 802 49.63 39.88 9.86
N ILE A 803 49.55 41.19 10.10
CA ILE A 803 48.33 41.98 10.24
C ILE A 803 48.37 43.11 9.22
N LEU A 804 47.37 43.16 8.33
CA LEU A 804 47.28 44.19 7.30
C LEU A 804 46.66 45.48 7.85
N VAL A 805 47.22 46.61 7.43
CA VAL A 805 46.74 47.94 7.81
C VAL A 805 46.60 48.83 6.56
N THR A 806 45.57 49.65 6.53
CA THR A 806 45.26 50.54 5.41
C THR A 806 46.32 51.63 5.19
N SER A 807 46.42 52.14 3.96
CA SER A 807 47.43 53.12 3.53
C SER A 807 47.30 54.51 4.17
N ASP A 808 46.14 54.84 4.74
CA ASP A 808 45.85 56.09 5.44
C ASP A 808 46.12 56.01 6.95
N SER A 809 46.27 54.79 7.49
CA SER A 809 46.45 54.56 8.92
C SER A 809 47.84 54.93 9.39
N LYS A 810 47.89 55.55 10.57
CA LYS A 810 49.13 55.88 11.31
C LYS A 810 49.23 55.12 12.64
N GLN A 811 48.18 54.39 13.02
CA GLN A 811 48.09 53.60 14.24
C GLN A 811 47.11 52.43 14.08
N ALA A 812 47.27 51.35 14.85
CA ALA A 812 46.40 50.17 14.83
C ALA A 812 46.27 49.51 16.22
N LEU A 813 45.06 49.04 16.56
CA LEU A 813 44.83 48.10 17.66
C LEU A 813 45.05 46.67 17.14
N VAL A 814 46.01 45.97 17.72
CA VAL A 814 46.33 44.58 17.40
C VAL A 814 45.79 43.68 18.51
N THR A 815 45.10 42.59 18.15
CA THR A 815 44.39 41.70 19.08
C THR A 815 44.94 40.27 19.15
N ASP A 816 46.06 40.00 18.49
CA ASP A 816 46.60 38.65 18.28
C ASP A 816 47.90 38.41 19.08
N PHE A 817 48.08 39.09 20.20
CA PHE A 817 49.20 38.82 21.10
C PHE A 817 48.94 37.58 21.97
N ILE A 818 49.99 36.91 22.38
CA ILE A 818 49.90 35.70 23.23
C ILE A 818 49.89 36.11 24.70
N PRO A 819 48.89 35.69 25.51
CA PRO A 819 48.81 35.98 26.94
C PRO A 819 49.98 35.45 27.75
N ASP A 820 50.30 36.13 28.85
CA ASP A 820 51.38 35.75 29.79
C ASP A 820 52.75 35.53 29.09
N ALA A 821 53.03 36.29 28.03
CA ALA A 821 54.25 36.17 27.24
C ALA A 821 54.82 37.54 26.79
N THR A 822 56.12 37.53 26.48
CA THR A 822 56.82 38.63 25.80
C THR A 822 56.53 38.57 24.30
N ASN A 823 55.85 39.60 23.77
CA ASN A 823 55.46 39.73 22.37
C ASN A 823 56.36 40.74 21.64
N TYR A 824 56.70 40.44 20.38
CA TYR A 824 57.49 41.27 19.47
C TYR A 824 56.65 41.75 18.29
N ALA A 825 56.93 42.95 17.76
CA ALA A 825 56.24 43.50 16.58
C ALA A 825 57.14 44.39 15.67
N ARG A 826 56.92 44.42 14.35
CA ARG A 826 57.51 45.38 13.37
C ARG A 826 56.55 45.73 12.23
N ILE A 827 56.82 46.76 11.40
CA ILE A 827 55.94 47.19 10.30
C ILE A 827 56.65 47.42 8.95
N LEU A 828 55.99 47.18 7.81
CA LEU A 828 56.49 47.48 6.45
C LEU A 828 55.39 48.06 5.53
N ALA A 829 55.76 48.78 4.46
CA ALA A 829 54.82 49.28 3.43
C ALA A 829 54.73 48.32 2.23
N TYR A 830 53.61 48.29 1.51
CA TYR A 830 53.48 47.45 0.30
C TYR A 830 52.64 48.11 -0.80
N ASN A 831 52.95 47.80 -2.06
CA ASN A 831 52.19 48.24 -3.24
C ASN A 831 51.40 47.08 -3.86
N GLY A 832 50.93 47.22 -5.10
CA GLY A 832 50.08 46.22 -5.76
C GLY A 832 50.75 44.86 -5.91
N ARG A 833 52.09 44.79 -5.86
CA ARG A 833 52.84 43.58 -6.19
C ARG A 833 53.98 43.22 -5.23
N TYR A 834 54.50 44.17 -4.47
CA TYR A 834 55.73 44.00 -3.70
C TYR A 834 55.64 44.56 -2.27
N ASN A 835 56.34 43.93 -1.34
CA ASN A 835 56.57 44.42 0.02
C ASN A 835 57.86 45.26 0.04
N GLY A 836 57.82 46.40 0.72
CA GLY A 836 59.00 47.20 1.03
C GLY A 836 59.77 46.68 2.26
N PRO A 837 60.85 47.38 2.64
CA PRO A 837 61.65 47.02 3.80
C PRO A 837 60.89 47.21 5.14
N ALA A 838 61.31 46.48 6.18
CA ALA A 838 60.68 46.50 7.50
C ALA A 838 61.29 47.55 8.46
N SER A 839 60.49 48.02 9.42
CA SER A 839 60.87 48.92 10.50
C SER A 839 61.71 48.22 11.57
N THR A 840 62.14 48.99 12.57
CA THR A 840 62.66 48.45 13.83
C THR A 840 61.61 47.63 14.58
N THR A 841 62.05 46.61 15.33
CA THR A 841 61.22 45.71 16.14
C THR A 841 60.97 46.26 17.56
N LEU A 842 59.75 46.13 18.06
CA LEU A 842 59.31 46.42 19.43
C LEU A 842 59.13 45.14 20.24
N SER A 843 59.26 45.19 21.57
CA SER A 843 58.96 44.08 22.50
C SER A 843 58.20 44.54 23.75
N PHE A 844 57.19 43.79 24.22
CA PHE A 844 56.40 44.08 25.42
C PHE A 844 55.64 42.87 25.99
N ASP A 845 55.28 42.92 27.27
CA ASP A 845 54.59 41.82 27.98
C ASP A 845 53.06 41.99 28.04
N THR A 846 52.33 40.89 28.04
CA THR A 846 50.86 40.84 28.18
C THR A 846 50.41 40.13 29.47
N PRO A 847 49.28 40.52 30.08
CA PRO A 847 48.76 39.88 31.30
C PRO A 847 48.21 38.46 31.11
N GLU A 848 47.97 37.72 32.21
CA GLU A 848 47.32 36.40 32.21
C GLU A 848 45.88 36.47 31.64
N GLY A 849 45.48 35.45 30.89
CA GLY A 849 44.14 35.19 30.37
C GLY A 849 43.46 33.97 30.99
N VAL A 850 42.22 33.71 30.57
CA VAL A 850 41.47 32.51 31.00
C VAL A 850 42.00 31.27 30.27
N PRO A 851 42.06 30.09 30.92
CA PRO A 851 42.59 28.89 30.30
C PRO A 851 41.67 28.37 29.18
N ASN A 852 42.24 27.66 28.21
CA ASN A 852 41.45 26.93 27.22
C ASN A 852 40.79 25.66 27.83
N THR A 853 39.95 25.00 27.04
CA THR A 853 39.27 23.74 27.42
C THR A 853 40.26 22.66 27.86
N ILE A 854 39.90 21.89 28.89
CA ILE A 854 40.64 20.69 29.31
C ILE A 854 40.62 19.61 28.22
N GLN A 855 41.52 18.64 28.31
CA GLN A 855 41.63 17.57 27.33
C GLN A 855 41.18 16.21 27.89
N ALA A 856 40.72 15.32 27.01
CA ALA A 856 40.52 13.89 27.30
C ALA A 856 39.70 13.59 28.59
N LEU A 857 38.51 14.19 28.71
CA LEU A 857 37.59 13.91 29.82
C LEU A 857 36.95 12.52 29.67
N GLU A 858 37.18 11.66 30.66
CA GLU A 858 36.66 10.29 30.74
C GLU A 858 35.88 10.10 32.05
N ALA A 859 34.81 9.29 32.01
CA ALA A 859 33.97 8.99 33.16
C ALA A 859 33.79 7.47 33.35
N TYR A 860 34.21 6.95 34.49
CA TYR A 860 34.14 5.53 34.84
C TYR A 860 33.07 5.28 35.91
N PRO A 861 32.09 4.38 35.70
CA PRO A 861 31.05 4.12 36.68
C PRO A 861 31.62 3.48 37.95
N LEU A 862 31.27 4.03 39.12
CA LEU A 862 31.64 3.52 40.45
C LEU A 862 30.37 3.11 41.21
N GLY A 863 29.89 1.90 40.94
CA GLY A 863 28.63 1.41 41.49
C GLY A 863 27.41 2.11 40.87
N SER A 864 26.27 2.07 41.57
CA SER A 864 25.00 2.56 41.03
C SER A 864 24.76 4.07 41.20
N SER A 865 25.65 4.82 41.86
CA SER A 865 25.38 6.22 42.25
C SER A 865 26.58 7.17 42.18
N ALA A 866 27.63 6.81 41.45
CA ALA A 866 28.82 7.65 41.30
C ALA A 866 29.61 7.37 40.01
N PHE A 867 30.38 8.37 39.57
CA PHE A 867 31.42 8.26 38.54
C PHE A 867 32.80 8.64 39.11
N LEU A 868 33.87 8.06 38.56
CA LEU A 868 35.23 8.59 38.63
C LEU A 868 35.53 9.31 37.32
N LEU A 869 35.81 10.61 37.41
CA LEU A 869 36.16 11.46 36.28
C LEU A 869 37.67 11.58 36.16
N ARG A 870 38.21 11.59 34.94
CA ARG A 870 39.64 11.80 34.64
C ARG A 870 39.81 12.74 33.45
N TRP A 871 40.78 13.64 33.48
CA TRP A 871 41.07 14.56 32.38
C TRP A 871 42.56 14.91 32.30
N LYS A 872 42.94 15.66 31.26
CA LYS A 872 44.27 16.24 31.06
C LYS A 872 44.19 17.77 31.06
N LYS A 873 45.32 18.43 31.34
CA LYS A 873 45.42 19.90 31.39
C LYS A 873 45.12 20.54 30.02
N PRO A 874 44.63 21.80 29.97
CA PRO A 874 44.51 22.55 28.72
C PRO A 874 45.84 22.67 27.97
N LEU A 875 45.79 22.66 26.63
CA LEU A 875 46.99 22.82 25.79
C LEU A 875 47.62 24.21 25.97
N GLN A 876 46.76 25.23 26.09
CA GLN A 876 47.13 26.62 26.33
C GLN A 876 46.46 27.07 27.64
N PRO A 877 47.19 27.07 28.77
CA PRO A 877 46.64 27.47 30.05
C PRO A 877 46.45 28.98 30.16
N ASN A 878 47.03 29.76 29.24
CA ASN A 878 46.93 31.23 29.13
C ASN A 878 47.25 31.96 30.45
N GLY A 879 48.01 31.36 31.34
CA GLY A 879 48.30 31.84 32.68
C GLY A 879 48.53 30.68 33.65
N LYS A 880 48.64 30.96 34.95
CA LYS A 880 48.91 29.93 35.96
C LYS A 880 47.60 29.28 36.42
N LEU A 881 47.44 27.99 36.11
CA LEU A 881 46.25 27.22 36.54
C LEU A 881 46.11 27.20 38.06
N THR A 882 44.91 27.51 38.56
CA THR A 882 44.54 27.57 39.97
C THR A 882 43.69 26.39 40.44
N GLY A 883 43.15 25.57 39.53
CA GLY A 883 42.30 24.44 39.89
C GLY A 883 41.28 24.08 38.80
N TYR A 884 40.32 23.20 39.12
CA TYR A 884 39.23 22.78 38.24
C TYR A 884 37.87 22.86 38.93
N ARG A 885 36.84 23.14 38.13
CA ARG A 885 35.43 23.06 38.55
C ARG A 885 34.69 22.03 37.73
N ILE A 886 33.78 21.29 38.37
CA ILE A 886 33.03 20.21 37.73
C ILE A 886 31.55 20.48 37.85
N TYR A 887 30.88 20.60 36.71
CA TYR A 887 29.45 20.81 36.60
C TYR A 887 28.78 19.57 36.04
N TYR A 888 27.57 19.27 36.50
CA TYR A 888 26.81 18.12 36.05
C TYR A 888 25.30 18.34 36.09
N GLU A 889 24.61 17.71 35.14
CA GLU A 889 23.18 17.88 34.91
C GLU A 889 22.52 16.53 34.63
N GLU A 890 21.39 16.22 35.28
CA GLU A 890 20.62 14.99 35.02
C GLU A 890 19.88 15.10 33.68
N VAL A 891 19.97 14.07 32.83
CA VAL A 891 19.36 14.04 31.50
C VAL A 891 18.17 13.09 31.50
N LYS A 892 16.97 13.61 31.23
CA LYS A 892 15.72 12.85 31.06
C LYS A 892 15.18 13.05 29.65
N GLY A 893 15.29 12.03 28.81
CA GLY A 893 14.94 12.13 27.38
C GLY A 893 15.82 13.18 26.69
N THR A 894 15.21 14.23 26.14
CA THR A 894 15.89 15.39 25.52
C THR A 894 16.06 16.58 26.47
N THR A 895 15.51 16.52 27.68
CA THR A 895 15.57 17.61 28.67
C THR A 895 16.75 17.44 29.62
N VAL A 896 17.42 18.56 29.91
CA VAL A 896 18.55 18.64 30.83
C VAL A 896 18.06 19.33 32.10
N GLY A 897 18.30 18.70 33.26
CA GLY A 897 17.95 19.23 34.57
C GLY A 897 18.84 20.41 34.99
N PRO A 898 18.63 20.96 36.19
CA PRO A 898 19.40 22.10 36.67
C PRO A 898 20.89 21.77 36.79
N ARG A 899 21.73 22.74 36.44
CA ARG A 899 23.19 22.66 36.58
C ARG A 899 23.59 22.60 38.03
N MET A 900 24.25 21.50 38.38
CA MET A 900 24.79 21.27 39.71
C MET A 900 26.31 21.30 39.67
N GLU A 901 26.92 21.81 40.73
CA GLU A 901 28.38 21.85 40.86
C GLU A 901 28.85 20.81 41.89
N ARG A 902 29.99 20.18 41.60
CA ARG A 902 30.60 19.20 42.51
C ARG A 902 31.34 19.94 43.63
N GLU A 903 30.90 19.71 44.87
CA GLU A 903 31.62 20.13 46.08
C GLU A 903 32.42 18.98 46.73
N PRO A 904 33.64 19.22 47.26
CA PRO A 904 34.38 20.48 47.23
C PRO A 904 35.05 20.76 45.88
N HIS A 905 35.19 22.04 45.52
CA HIS A 905 35.97 22.48 44.36
C HIS A 905 37.41 21.95 44.37
N ILE A 906 37.99 21.74 43.18
CA ILE A 906 39.37 21.23 43.06
C ILE A 906 40.32 22.42 42.99
N SER A 907 40.90 22.80 44.12
CA SER A 907 41.84 23.92 44.22
C SER A 907 43.31 23.56 43.93
N ASP A 908 43.59 22.28 43.66
CA ASP A 908 44.93 21.84 43.26
C ASP A 908 44.94 21.53 41.75
N PRO A 909 45.64 22.33 40.92
CA PRO A 909 45.71 22.14 39.47
C PRO A 909 46.48 20.87 39.05
N ALA A 910 47.12 20.16 39.98
CA ALA A 910 47.72 18.84 39.75
C ALA A 910 46.70 17.70 39.81
N VAL A 911 45.53 17.92 40.42
CA VAL A 911 44.46 16.92 40.48
C VAL A 911 43.77 16.81 39.13
N LEU A 912 43.92 15.66 38.50
CA LEU A 912 43.40 15.35 37.16
C LEU A 912 42.34 14.25 37.18
N GLU A 913 41.90 13.86 38.38
CA GLU A 913 40.81 12.92 38.57
C GLU A 913 39.95 13.29 39.77
N ALA A 914 38.65 13.03 39.71
CA ALA A 914 37.73 13.30 40.81
C ALA A 914 36.51 12.38 40.81
N LYS A 915 36.08 11.96 42.00
CA LYS A 915 34.81 11.23 42.17
C LYS A 915 33.64 12.20 42.18
N LEU A 916 32.63 11.93 41.34
CA LEU A 916 31.32 12.56 41.34
C LEU A 916 30.29 11.59 41.93
N ALA A 917 29.76 11.88 43.12
CA ALA A 917 28.92 10.95 43.90
C ALA A 917 27.51 11.50 44.17
N ARG A 918 26.64 10.68 44.79
CA ARG A 918 25.23 11.00 45.11
C ARG A 918 24.35 11.17 43.86
N LEU A 919 24.69 10.46 42.80
CA LEU A 919 23.91 10.41 41.57
C LEU A 919 22.76 9.41 41.72
N LYS A 920 21.66 9.66 41.00
CA LYS A 920 20.52 8.74 41.00
C LYS A 920 20.86 7.47 40.21
N PRO A 921 20.53 6.27 40.74
CA PRO A 921 20.71 5.03 40.00
C PRO A 921 19.99 5.03 38.65
N ALA A 922 20.62 4.38 37.67
CA ALA A 922 20.11 4.21 36.30
C ALA A 922 19.72 5.53 35.59
N SER A 923 20.31 6.67 35.98
CA SER A 923 20.05 7.99 35.40
C SER A 923 21.23 8.46 34.54
N LYS A 924 20.95 9.19 33.44
CA LYS A 924 21.98 9.77 32.57
C LYS A 924 22.38 11.15 33.06
N TYR A 925 23.65 11.51 32.92
CA TYR A 925 24.18 12.81 33.30
C TYR A 925 25.07 13.41 32.20
N ARG A 926 25.00 14.73 32.02
CA ARG A 926 25.98 15.54 31.28
C ARG A 926 26.98 16.10 32.29
N ILE A 927 28.28 16.12 31.94
CA ILE A 927 29.36 16.52 32.87
C ILE A 927 30.33 17.44 32.13
N HIS A 928 30.64 18.59 32.73
CA HIS A 928 31.64 19.56 32.28
C HIS A 928 32.74 19.68 33.32
N VAL A 929 33.99 19.78 32.87
CA VAL A 929 35.13 20.11 33.72
C VAL A 929 35.79 21.34 33.12
N VAL A 930 35.99 22.39 33.91
CA VAL A 930 36.65 23.63 33.46
C VAL A 930 37.90 23.88 34.29
N ALA A 931 38.97 24.30 33.61
CA ALA A 931 40.19 24.77 34.28
C ALA A 931 40.00 26.22 34.74
N THR A 932 40.79 26.67 35.71
CA THR A 932 40.72 28.05 36.21
C THR A 932 42.11 28.67 36.27
N THR A 933 42.24 29.96 35.98
CA THR A 933 43.42 30.80 36.30
C THR A 933 42.99 31.98 37.19
N LYS A 934 43.93 32.85 37.55
CA LYS A 934 43.60 34.13 38.22
C LYS A 934 42.68 35.02 37.39
N ALA A 935 42.68 34.88 36.07
CA ALA A 935 41.83 35.66 35.17
C ALA A 935 40.38 35.15 35.15
N GLY A 936 40.11 33.91 35.60
CA GLY A 936 38.77 33.34 35.67
C GLY A 936 38.70 31.87 35.22
N GLU A 937 37.47 31.40 35.03
CA GLU A 937 37.18 30.06 34.51
C GLU A 937 37.43 29.99 32.99
N GLY A 938 37.98 28.87 32.55
CA GLY A 938 38.22 28.58 31.16
C GLY A 938 36.93 28.21 30.41
N GLN A 939 37.05 28.07 29.09
CA GLN A 939 35.93 27.64 28.24
C GLN A 939 35.54 26.17 28.51
N GLU A 940 34.23 25.86 28.36
CA GLU A 940 33.59 24.55 28.61
C GLU A 940 33.75 23.52 27.51
#